data_AF-A0A813UJH8-F1
#
_entry.id   AF-A0A813UJH8-F1
#
_cell.length_a   1.000
_cell.length_b   1.000
_cell.length_c   1.000
_cell.angle_alpha   90.00
_cell.angle_beta   90.00
_cell.angle_gamma   90.00
#
_symmetry.space_group_name_H-M   'P 1'
#
loop_
_entity.id
_entity.type
_entity.pdbx_description
1 polymer ?
#
loop_
_entity_poly.entity_id
_entity_poly.type
_entity_poly.pdbx_seq_one_letter_code
_entity_poly.pdbx_strand_id
1 'polypeptide(L)'
;MLNQGRTATIEILTTKTKCALWKACKALHLPDYLKKLSNSSVLENFTDVNSIPGTTGPGIPTVIRLALSTKYGGVNTSATSSYGAAVAVSRLEAECGWDPGSSNFVHPECIKQFNFTRKSPPFYISDYYHEIDIVIPTIRNLDFLEHWKPFFKHFHLIIIQDGDPNKVLEIPKWVDFELYNRRDIDNILGKHQSWIISSHDASIRNFGFLVSNKTFIYTIDDDCLPARTPTGARIDALLRHIQNLITNSTPYFFNTLYDPYREGSDFVRGYPFSLRQGVPTAISHGIWLNAPDYDAPTQLFKIDERNTHFADMTITVPAGVLYPMCSMNVAFNRKLIGVAFMQGLMGSNMPWGRYDDMFAGWASKVVADHLSLGVKTGAPYIEHRKASNPFVNLKKEYMGFFWQEDIIAFFQQVRFPSSIKTPEGCYLELAKMIRLQLSHLHQYFDRLAQAMEIWVDLWNQAQKGSLRFQPSRQGRPNISTNIYAVFTICRNEKGYLPIWLRYYRRYFPDEDIYILDNDSNDGSTSNLTVNVHRVSSEKYFDHLWLIETVQDMARSLLRRGYKYILFCEVDEMIVPDPIKYPLGLLDYIKQAKAEVTRATGYGLFHYATSEPKLNLSQPIMPQRNFWSKDNMYDKPLLISKEIHWTVGFHGCKENATRHAIDDCLPQVDATPALGGIASNFIRTSTHVIIHNLRGKENSVEIDTNGFEIIKYNGNIHDGFDNDIVMKNCSFTPKRLGASCVIIFNHVSRFRAVPRSTDQFDENRKNPVHFAHVNNDPPGARLKVLQVLGAEAFPNYQCLATSWS
;
A
#
# COMPACT_ATOMS: atom_id res chain seq x y z
N MET A 1 6.88 -36.50 -56.81
CA MET A 1 6.93 -36.80 -55.36
C MET A 1 7.72 -35.68 -54.69
N LEU A 2 7.43 -35.18 -53.50
CA LEU A 2 6.46 -35.61 -52.47
C LEU A 2 5.40 -34.52 -52.19
N ASN A 3 4.15 -34.94 -51.96
CA ASN A 3 3.18 -34.10 -51.25
C ASN A 3 3.54 -34.08 -49.76
N GLN A 4 3.68 -32.89 -49.17
CA GLN A 4 3.57 -32.69 -47.71
C GLN A 4 2.83 -31.37 -47.41
N GLY A 5 1.60 -31.26 -47.91
CA GLY A 5 0.62 -30.36 -47.28
C GLY A 5 0.40 -30.83 -45.84
N ARG A 6 0.49 -29.93 -44.86
CA ARG A 6 0.27 -30.28 -43.46
C ARG A 6 -1.23 -30.29 -43.18
N THR A 7 -1.80 -31.49 -43.10
CA THR A 7 -3.09 -31.68 -42.42
C THR A 7 -2.98 -31.19 -40.99
N ALA A 8 -3.77 -30.18 -40.65
CA ALA A 8 -4.00 -29.77 -39.28
C ALA A 8 -5.38 -30.30 -38.87
N THR A 9 -5.43 -31.12 -37.82
CA THR A 9 -6.71 -31.47 -37.19
C THR A 9 -7.13 -30.30 -36.31
N ILE A 10 -8.23 -29.65 -36.67
CA ILE A 10 -8.96 -28.76 -35.75
C ILE A 10 -9.92 -29.67 -34.96
N GLU A 11 -9.81 -29.68 -33.63
CA GLU A 11 -10.61 -30.59 -32.81
C GLU A 11 -12.05 -30.13 -32.65
N ILE A 12 -12.95 -30.88 -33.30
CA ILE A 12 -14.28 -31.20 -32.76
C ILE A 12 -14.43 -32.74 -32.77
N LEU A 13 -15.28 -33.26 -31.88
CA LEU A 13 -14.99 -34.42 -31.02
C LEU A 13 -15.20 -35.84 -31.61
N THR A 14 -14.50 -36.80 -30.98
CA THR A 14 -14.59 -38.28 -31.06
C THR A 14 -13.97 -38.96 -32.30
N THR A 15 -13.38 -40.17 -32.27
CA THR A 15 -12.63 -41.02 -31.28
C THR A 15 -11.92 -42.16 -32.09
N LYS A 16 -11.03 -43.08 -31.65
CA LYS A 16 -10.33 -43.48 -30.39
C LYS A 16 -9.14 -44.40 -30.78
N THR A 17 -8.04 -44.47 -29.99
CA THR A 17 -7.32 -45.70 -29.52
C THR A 17 -5.79 -45.59 -29.26
N LYS A 18 -5.37 -46.17 -28.11
CA LYS A 18 -4.05 -46.74 -27.72
C LYS A 18 -2.80 -45.83 -27.56
N CYS A 19 -1.86 -46.30 -26.71
CA CYS A 19 -0.83 -45.48 -26.02
C CYS A 19 0.40 -46.29 -25.57
N ALA A 20 1.57 -45.62 -25.44
CA ALA A 20 2.87 -46.01 -24.86
C ALA A 20 3.76 -44.72 -24.75
N LEU A 21 4.84 -44.52 -23.98
CA LEU A 21 5.56 -45.10 -22.80
C LEU A 21 6.64 -44.01 -22.39
N TRP A 22 7.46 -43.98 -21.32
CA TRP A 22 7.70 -44.72 -20.05
C TRP A 22 8.61 -43.84 -19.14
N LYS A 23 8.38 -43.74 -17.81
CA LYS A 23 9.29 -43.34 -16.67
C LYS A 23 10.16 -42.04 -16.78
N ALA A 24 10.19 -41.11 -15.81
CA ALA A 24 10.67 -41.11 -14.40
C ALA A 24 12.22 -41.02 -14.25
N CYS A 25 12.86 -40.48 -13.18
CA CYS A 25 12.44 -40.26 -11.77
C CYS A 25 13.41 -39.32 -10.96
N LYS A 26 12.93 -38.65 -9.87
CA LYS A 26 13.58 -38.21 -8.56
C LYS A 26 14.99 -37.53 -8.53
N ALA A 27 15.45 -36.76 -7.51
CA ALA A 27 14.95 -36.03 -6.31
C ALA A 27 16.07 -35.01 -5.84
N LEU A 28 16.38 -34.49 -4.62
CA LEU A 28 16.14 -34.77 -3.17
C LEU A 28 16.35 -33.51 -2.26
N HIS A 29 15.53 -33.38 -1.19
CA HIS A 29 15.81 -32.97 0.23
C HIS A 29 16.41 -31.61 0.74
N LEU A 30 16.05 -31.32 2.02
CA LEU A 30 16.45 -30.26 2.98
C LEU A 30 17.06 -30.94 4.26
N PRO A 31 17.61 -30.30 5.34
CA PRO A 31 16.96 -29.27 6.18
C PRO A 31 17.84 -28.24 6.98
N ASP A 32 17.14 -27.31 7.66
CA ASP A 32 17.37 -26.57 8.93
C ASP A 32 18.74 -26.43 9.66
N TYR A 33 18.96 -25.24 10.25
CA TYR A 33 19.50 -25.12 11.63
C TYR A 33 19.14 -23.81 12.36
N LEU A 34 18.94 -23.87 13.68
CA LEU A 34 18.74 -22.72 14.59
C LEU A 34 19.20 -23.04 16.03
N LYS A 35 19.97 -22.12 16.66
CA LYS A 35 20.05 -21.74 18.12
C LYS A 35 21.45 -21.68 18.75
N LYS A 36 21.52 -20.89 19.86
CA LYS A 36 22.55 -20.83 20.95
C LYS A 36 23.88 -20.16 20.54
N LEU A 37 24.62 -19.41 21.37
CA LEU A 37 24.59 -18.83 22.76
C LEU A 37 25.65 -17.67 22.73
N SER A 38 25.85 -16.67 23.60
CA SER A 38 25.18 -15.93 24.70
C SER A 38 26.30 -15.22 25.51
N ASN A 39 26.08 -14.02 26.05
CA ASN A 39 26.90 -13.33 27.08
C ASN A 39 28.31 -12.85 26.61
N SER A 40 28.90 -11.73 27.08
CA SER A 40 28.73 -11.02 28.36
C SER A 40 29.03 -9.50 28.32
N SER A 41 28.35 -8.74 29.20
CA SER A 41 28.78 -7.55 29.98
C SER A 41 29.70 -6.44 29.40
N VAL A 42 29.11 -5.24 29.29
CA VAL A 42 29.60 -3.93 29.81
C VAL A 42 31.11 -3.59 29.69
N LEU A 43 31.41 -2.74 28.71
CA LEU A 43 32.36 -1.61 28.78
C LEU A 43 31.59 -0.42 28.19
N GLU A 44 31.35 0.73 28.84
CA GLU A 44 32.25 1.69 29.53
C GLU A 44 32.95 2.67 28.59
N ASN A 45 32.73 3.97 28.87
CA ASN A 45 33.38 5.18 28.35
C ASN A 45 33.13 5.59 26.88
N PHE A 46 32.79 6.87 26.71
CA PHE A 46 32.49 7.56 25.44
C PHE A 46 33.77 7.92 24.67
N THR A 47 34.59 6.94 24.28
CA THR A 47 35.81 7.16 23.48
C THR A 47 36.06 6.02 22.48
N ASP A 48 35.20 5.89 21.47
CA ASP A 48 35.56 5.40 20.11
C ASP A 48 34.33 5.39 19.16
N VAL A 49 33.73 6.56 18.93
CA VAL A 49 32.71 6.70 17.88
C VAL A 49 33.41 6.78 16.52
N ASN A 50 33.47 5.66 15.80
CA ASN A 50 33.38 5.63 14.32
C ASN A 50 33.19 4.22 13.72
N SER A 51 33.55 3.13 14.40
CA SER A 51 33.26 1.78 13.92
C SER A 51 33.16 0.72 15.04
N ILE A 52 32.04 -0.01 15.08
CA ILE A 52 31.97 -1.28 15.81
C ILE A 52 32.64 -2.34 14.91
N PRO A 53 33.71 -3.02 15.36
CA PRO A 53 34.38 -4.05 14.58
C PRO A 53 33.40 -5.13 14.09
N GLY A 54 33.45 -5.46 12.80
CA GLY A 54 32.58 -6.46 12.17
C GLY A 54 31.22 -5.95 11.64
N THR A 55 30.78 -4.73 11.99
CA THR A 55 29.47 -4.20 11.55
C THR A 55 29.50 -3.50 10.19
N THR A 56 29.87 -4.19 9.11
CA THR A 56 29.44 -3.70 7.78
C THR A 56 27.98 -4.05 7.56
N GLY A 57 27.10 -3.04 7.47
CA GLY A 57 25.71 -3.25 7.04
C GLY A 57 25.68 -4.02 5.72
N PRO A 58 25.02 -5.20 5.65
CA PRO A 58 25.47 -6.31 4.80
C PRO A 58 25.26 -6.16 3.28
N GLY A 59 24.76 -5.01 2.81
CA GLY A 59 24.51 -4.74 1.39
C GLY A 59 25.74 -4.22 0.63
N ILE A 60 25.69 -2.93 0.27
CA ILE A 60 26.42 -2.38 -0.88
C ILE A 60 27.96 -2.60 -0.83
N PRO A 61 28.71 -2.26 0.25
CA PRO A 61 30.16 -2.41 0.25
C PRO A 61 30.60 -3.87 0.14
N THR A 62 29.86 -4.78 0.78
CA THR A 62 30.16 -6.22 0.79
C THR A 62 29.92 -6.82 -0.59
N VAL A 63 28.80 -6.49 -1.24
CA VAL A 63 28.50 -6.93 -2.61
C VAL A 63 29.51 -6.38 -3.63
N ILE A 64 29.86 -5.09 -3.56
CA ILE A 64 30.86 -4.49 -4.46
C ILE A 64 32.25 -5.10 -4.21
N ARG A 65 32.68 -5.22 -2.95
CA ARG A 65 33.97 -5.83 -2.60
C ARG A 65 34.06 -7.28 -3.08
N LEU A 66 32.98 -8.05 -2.90
CA LEU A 66 32.90 -9.43 -3.36
C LEU A 66 33.04 -9.48 -4.89
N ALA A 67 32.23 -8.72 -5.63
CA ALA A 67 32.28 -8.68 -7.10
C ALA A 67 33.64 -8.25 -7.65
N LEU A 68 34.25 -7.19 -7.09
CA LEU A 68 35.60 -6.76 -7.46
C LEU A 68 36.64 -7.86 -7.20
N SER A 69 36.49 -8.62 -6.11
CA SER A 69 37.40 -9.72 -5.76
C SER A 69 37.22 -10.99 -6.61
N THR A 70 35.99 -11.37 -6.97
CA THR A 70 35.70 -12.66 -7.63
C THR A 70 35.63 -12.57 -9.15
N LYS A 71 35.09 -11.47 -9.69
CA LYS A 71 34.86 -11.32 -11.14
C LYS A 71 35.89 -10.40 -11.80
N TYR A 72 36.27 -9.31 -11.13
CA TYR A 72 37.10 -8.27 -11.76
C TYR A 72 38.59 -8.32 -11.38
N GLY A 73 39.01 -9.27 -10.53
CA GLY A 73 40.41 -9.63 -10.32
C GLY A 73 41.12 -8.97 -9.13
N GLY A 74 40.36 -8.46 -8.14
CA GLY A 74 40.91 -8.07 -6.84
C GLY A 74 41.14 -6.57 -6.63
N VAL A 75 41.36 -6.22 -5.37
CA VAL A 75 41.76 -4.88 -4.91
C VAL A 75 43.10 -5.02 -4.22
N ASN A 76 44.12 -4.30 -4.71
CA ASN A 76 45.43 -4.24 -4.07
C ASN A 76 45.36 -3.33 -2.83
N THR A 77 45.14 -3.92 -1.66
CA THR A 77 45.09 -3.21 -0.38
C THR A 77 46.44 -2.64 0.09
N SER A 78 47.53 -2.96 -0.61
CA SER A 78 48.90 -2.50 -0.31
C SER A 78 49.40 -1.43 -1.30
N ALA A 79 48.53 -0.88 -2.15
CA ALA A 79 48.89 0.18 -3.08
C ALA A 79 49.11 1.53 -2.35
N THR A 80 50.28 2.13 -2.54
CA THR A 80 50.69 3.38 -1.87
C THR A 80 50.66 4.62 -2.76
N SER A 81 50.83 4.44 -4.08
CA SER A 81 50.92 5.52 -5.08
C SER A 81 49.85 5.45 -6.18
N SER A 82 48.85 4.58 -6.03
CA SER A 82 47.76 4.38 -6.99
C SER A 82 46.49 3.87 -6.30
N TYR A 83 45.34 4.03 -6.94
CA TYR A 83 44.08 3.48 -6.42
C TYR A 83 44.11 1.95 -6.53
N GLY A 84 44.23 1.26 -5.39
CA GLY A 84 44.35 -0.20 -5.33
C GLY A 84 43.21 -0.99 -6.00
N ALA A 85 42.05 -0.36 -6.21
CA ALA A 85 40.90 -0.95 -6.91
C ALA A 85 40.88 -0.70 -8.44
N ALA A 86 41.78 0.13 -8.99
CA ALA A 86 41.69 0.65 -10.35
C ALA A 86 41.52 -0.45 -11.41
N VAL A 87 42.37 -1.48 -11.39
CA VAL A 87 42.33 -2.57 -12.39
C VAL A 87 40.98 -3.31 -12.41
N ALA A 88 40.37 -3.52 -11.23
CA ALA A 88 39.07 -4.17 -11.13
C ALA A 88 37.91 -3.21 -11.49
N VAL A 89 38.00 -1.94 -11.09
CA VAL A 89 36.99 -0.93 -11.42
C VAL A 89 36.96 -0.63 -12.92
N SER A 90 38.11 -0.49 -13.60
CA SER A 90 38.16 -0.29 -15.05
C SER A 90 37.65 -1.49 -15.85
N ARG A 91 37.68 -2.71 -15.29
CA ARG A 91 37.04 -3.90 -15.91
C ARG A 91 35.52 -3.90 -15.73
N LEU A 92 35.03 -3.44 -14.58
CA LEU A 92 33.60 -3.19 -14.36
C LEU A 92 33.09 -2.05 -15.25
N GLU A 93 33.86 -0.98 -15.39
CA GLU A 93 33.59 0.14 -16.29
C GLU A 93 33.56 -0.30 -17.76
N ALA A 94 34.46 -1.18 -18.19
CA ALA A 94 34.45 -1.76 -19.54
C ALA A 94 33.23 -2.68 -19.82
N GLU A 95 32.62 -3.27 -18.78
CA GLU A 95 31.37 -4.05 -18.90
C GLU A 95 30.12 -3.16 -18.88
N CYS A 96 30.15 -2.07 -18.10
CA CYS A 96 29.00 -1.21 -17.87
C CYS A 96 28.90 0.00 -18.82
N GLY A 97 30.03 0.61 -19.15
CA GLY A 97 30.15 1.94 -19.75
C GLY A 97 29.53 3.07 -18.89
N TRP A 98 30.02 4.29 -19.05
CA TRP A 98 29.40 5.49 -18.49
C TRP A 98 29.34 6.58 -19.55
N ASP A 99 28.14 7.13 -19.77
CA ASP A 99 27.96 8.35 -20.56
C ASP A 99 27.86 9.56 -19.63
N PRO A 100 28.88 10.45 -19.60
CA PRO A 100 28.82 11.67 -18.80
C PRO A 100 27.82 12.70 -19.33
N GLY A 101 27.41 12.62 -20.60
CA GLY A 101 26.47 13.56 -21.22
C GLY A 101 25.04 13.40 -20.70
N SER A 102 24.55 12.16 -20.60
CA SER A 102 23.26 11.86 -19.96
C SER A 102 23.35 11.45 -18.49
N SER A 103 24.56 11.20 -17.97
CA SER A 103 24.83 10.64 -16.63
C SER A 103 24.16 9.27 -16.41
N ASN A 104 24.33 8.36 -17.38
CA ASN A 104 23.81 6.99 -17.33
C ASN A 104 24.88 5.93 -17.63
N PHE A 105 24.61 4.69 -17.21
CA PHE A 105 25.33 3.53 -17.71
C PHE A 105 24.98 3.27 -19.18
N VAL A 106 25.97 2.87 -19.99
CA VAL A 106 25.75 2.49 -21.40
C VAL A 106 25.07 1.12 -21.49
N HIS A 107 25.35 0.25 -20.52
CA HIS A 107 24.80 -1.10 -20.38
C HIS A 107 24.21 -1.28 -18.96
N PRO A 108 23.08 -0.63 -18.64
CA PRO A 108 22.50 -0.60 -17.28
C PRO A 108 22.09 -1.97 -16.73
N GLU A 109 21.99 -3.00 -17.58
CA GLU A 109 21.83 -4.39 -17.15
C GLU A 109 23.01 -4.89 -16.30
N CYS A 110 24.23 -4.35 -16.50
CA CYS A 110 25.43 -4.77 -15.76
C CYS A 110 25.24 -4.63 -14.24
N ILE A 111 24.64 -3.55 -13.75
CA ILE A 111 24.50 -3.30 -12.30
C ILE A 111 23.41 -4.15 -11.66
N LYS A 112 22.48 -4.73 -12.45
CA LYS A 112 21.43 -5.62 -11.93
C LYS A 112 22.01 -6.90 -11.33
N GLN A 113 23.21 -7.33 -11.76
CA GLN A 113 23.89 -8.51 -11.19
C GLN A 113 24.25 -8.34 -9.71
N PHE A 114 24.28 -7.11 -9.19
CA PHE A 114 24.53 -6.81 -7.77
C PHE A 114 23.25 -6.80 -6.92
N ASN A 115 22.07 -6.96 -7.54
CA ASN A 115 20.76 -7.02 -6.88
C ASN A 115 20.52 -5.90 -5.85
N PHE A 116 20.81 -4.64 -6.23
CA PHE A 116 20.58 -3.46 -5.39
C PHE A 116 19.09 -3.08 -5.29
N THR A 117 18.24 -4.01 -4.86
CA THR A 117 16.79 -3.79 -4.72
C THR A 117 16.44 -3.17 -3.37
N ARG A 118 16.56 -1.84 -3.25
CA ARG A 118 15.98 -1.07 -2.13
C ARG A 118 14.48 -0.80 -2.34
N LYS A 119 13.73 -1.82 -2.76
CA LYS A 119 12.26 -1.75 -2.82
C LYS A 119 11.70 -1.96 -1.41
N SER A 120 11.25 -0.88 -0.77
CA SER A 120 10.25 -0.99 0.28
C SER A 120 9.00 -1.69 -0.30
N PRO A 121 8.31 -2.56 0.46
CA PRO A 121 6.99 -3.04 0.05
C PRO A 121 6.03 -1.83 -0.06
N PRO A 122 5.00 -1.90 -0.93
CA PRO A 122 4.02 -0.83 -1.03
C PRO A 122 3.32 -0.64 0.32
N PHE A 123 3.19 0.62 0.74
CA PHE A 123 2.62 1.00 2.04
C PHE A 123 1.20 1.50 1.87
N TYR A 124 0.25 0.81 2.50
CA TYR A 124 -1.16 1.18 2.53
C TYR A 124 -1.58 1.55 3.94
N ILE A 125 -2.11 2.75 4.13
CA ILE A 125 -2.63 3.21 5.43
C ILE A 125 -3.72 2.30 5.99
N SER A 126 -4.42 1.56 5.13
CA SER A 126 -5.44 0.59 5.48
C SER A 126 -4.93 -0.63 6.24
N ASP A 127 -3.64 -0.95 6.16
CA ASP A 127 -3.04 -2.00 7.00
C ASP A 127 -2.99 -1.60 8.48
N TYR A 128 -3.10 -0.30 8.79
CA TYR A 128 -2.92 0.25 10.13
C TYR A 128 -4.21 0.78 10.78
N TYR A 129 -5.39 0.65 10.14
CA TYR A 129 -6.68 1.10 10.69
C TYR A 129 -6.98 0.52 12.09
N HIS A 130 -6.50 -0.68 12.38
CA HIS A 130 -6.67 -1.36 13.67
C HIS A 130 -5.46 -1.20 14.61
N GLU A 131 -4.36 -0.59 14.14
CA GLU A 131 -3.11 -0.35 14.90
C GLU A 131 -2.97 1.10 15.41
N ILE A 132 -3.92 1.98 15.09
CA ILE A 132 -3.90 3.41 15.43
C ILE A 132 -5.17 3.83 16.18
N ASP A 133 -4.99 4.58 17.27
CA ASP A 133 -6.01 5.46 17.87
C ASP A 133 -5.63 6.94 17.66
N ILE A 134 -6.64 7.80 17.55
CA ILE A 134 -6.48 9.25 17.47
C ILE A 134 -7.00 9.88 18.77
N VAL A 135 -6.12 10.46 19.59
CA VAL A 135 -6.45 11.07 20.89
C VAL A 135 -6.62 12.57 20.75
N ILE A 136 -7.79 13.10 21.12
CA ILE A 136 -8.16 14.52 20.96
C ILE A 136 -8.62 15.09 22.32
N PRO A 137 -7.86 15.98 22.97
CA PRO A 137 -8.39 16.80 24.06
C PRO A 137 -9.29 17.91 23.50
N THR A 138 -10.39 18.24 24.18
CA THR A 138 -11.35 19.23 23.68
C THR A 138 -12.23 19.84 24.78
N ILE A 139 -12.76 21.03 24.50
CA ILE A 139 -13.77 21.74 25.31
C ILE A 139 -14.98 22.23 24.48
N ARG A 140 -15.04 21.85 23.20
CA ARG A 140 -15.92 22.41 22.15
C ARG A 140 -16.49 21.31 21.25
N ASN A 141 -17.40 21.68 20.35
CA ASN A 141 -17.94 20.74 19.36
C ASN A 141 -16.84 20.35 18.37
N LEU A 142 -16.87 19.11 17.88
CA LEU A 142 -15.80 18.52 17.07
C LEU A 142 -16.04 18.71 15.56
N ASP A 143 -16.59 19.85 15.16
CA ASP A 143 -16.91 20.18 13.76
C ASP A 143 -15.66 20.19 12.86
N PHE A 144 -14.48 20.47 13.44
CA PHE A 144 -13.19 20.41 12.76
C PHE A 144 -12.92 19.04 12.10
N LEU A 145 -13.53 17.96 12.63
CA LEU A 145 -13.41 16.61 12.08
C LEU A 145 -14.00 16.47 10.67
N GLU A 146 -15.00 17.27 10.27
CA GLU A 146 -15.53 17.21 8.89
C GLU A 146 -14.45 17.58 7.83
N HIS A 147 -13.45 18.40 8.19
CA HIS A 147 -12.29 18.65 7.32
C HIS A 147 -11.34 17.45 7.25
N TRP A 148 -11.21 16.71 8.36
CA TRP A 148 -10.36 15.52 8.51
C TRP A 148 -11.01 14.21 8.03
N LYS A 149 -12.33 14.19 7.86
CA LYS A 149 -13.17 13.04 7.49
C LYS A 149 -12.61 12.13 6.38
N PRO A 150 -12.01 12.63 5.28
CA PRO A 150 -11.42 11.75 4.26
C PRO A 150 -10.27 10.88 4.78
N PHE A 151 -9.55 11.36 5.80
CA PHE A 151 -8.41 10.72 6.43
C PHE A 151 -8.83 9.92 7.68
N PHE A 152 -9.69 10.50 8.53
CA PHE A 152 -10.02 9.92 9.86
C PHE A 152 -11.18 8.91 9.87
N LYS A 153 -12.02 8.82 8.82
CA LYS A 153 -13.24 7.97 8.79
C LYS A 153 -13.06 6.44 8.98
N HIS A 154 -11.83 5.97 9.10
CA HIS A 154 -11.49 4.55 9.29
C HIS A 154 -10.68 4.32 10.57
N PHE A 155 -10.57 5.33 11.44
CA PHE A 155 -9.87 5.28 12.72
C PHE A 155 -10.84 5.53 13.88
N HIS A 156 -10.50 4.95 15.01
CA HIS A 156 -11.17 5.17 16.28
C HIS A 156 -10.57 6.39 17.00
N LEU A 157 -11.44 7.24 17.53
CA LEU A 157 -11.09 8.49 18.21
C LEU A 157 -11.34 8.36 19.73
N ILE A 158 -10.34 8.70 20.53
CA ILE A 158 -10.46 8.79 21.99
C ILE A 158 -10.53 10.27 22.36
N ILE A 159 -11.73 10.74 22.69
CA ILE A 159 -12.04 12.15 22.92
C ILE A 159 -12.01 12.43 24.42
N ILE A 160 -11.22 13.41 24.84
CA ILE A 160 -11.03 13.75 26.26
C ILE A 160 -11.60 15.15 26.53
N GLN A 161 -12.68 15.23 27.31
CA GLN A 161 -13.42 16.46 27.59
C GLN A 161 -12.88 17.19 28.83
N ASP A 162 -12.22 18.34 28.61
CA ASP A 162 -11.50 19.14 29.62
C ASP A 162 -12.28 20.38 30.09
N GLY A 163 -13.54 20.17 30.47
CA GLY A 163 -14.42 21.24 30.93
C GLY A 163 -15.60 20.68 31.71
N ASP A 164 -16.68 21.45 31.82
CA ASP A 164 -17.92 21.02 32.48
C ASP A 164 -18.36 19.63 31.96
N PRO A 165 -18.37 18.59 32.82
CA PRO A 165 -18.82 17.25 32.45
C PRO A 165 -20.27 17.16 31.98
N ASN A 166 -21.09 18.17 32.27
CA ASN A 166 -22.52 18.19 31.94
C ASN A 166 -22.79 18.80 30.56
N LYS A 167 -21.81 19.52 29.98
CA LYS A 167 -21.87 20.02 28.60
C LYS A 167 -21.80 18.84 27.62
N VAL A 168 -22.87 18.61 26.85
CA VAL A 168 -22.86 17.62 25.76
C VAL A 168 -22.18 18.23 24.54
N LEU A 169 -20.99 17.73 24.18
CA LEU A 169 -20.29 18.15 22.96
C LEU A 169 -20.90 17.50 21.71
N GLU A 170 -21.09 18.25 20.64
CA GLU A 170 -21.52 17.70 19.35
C GLU A 170 -20.35 17.03 18.63
N ILE A 171 -20.61 15.85 18.06
CA ILE A 171 -19.62 14.98 17.42
C ILE A 171 -20.24 14.48 16.11
N PRO A 172 -19.56 14.58 14.95
CA PRO A 172 -20.12 14.15 13.68
C PRO A 172 -20.48 12.65 13.62
N LYS A 173 -21.66 12.34 13.06
CA LYS A 173 -22.29 10.99 13.10
C LYS A 173 -21.51 9.85 12.41
N TRP A 174 -20.43 10.13 11.70
CA TRP A 174 -19.59 9.13 11.04
C TRP A 174 -18.38 8.72 11.87
N VAL A 175 -18.11 9.42 12.98
CA VAL A 175 -16.94 9.18 13.83
C VAL A 175 -17.16 7.92 14.67
N ASP A 176 -16.16 7.04 14.69
CA ASP A 176 -16.05 5.96 15.68
C ASP A 176 -15.28 6.50 16.90
N PHE A 177 -15.91 6.57 18.07
CA PHE A 177 -15.31 7.18 19.25
C PHE A 177 -15.76 6.61 20.59
N GLU A 178 -14.86 6.78 21.56
CA GLU A 178 -15.13 6.81 22.99
C GLU A 178 -14.82 8.22 23.53
N LEU A 179 -15.71 8.77 24.37
CA LEU A 179 -15.53 10.06 25.03
C LEU A 179 -15.45 9.88 26.54
N TYR A 180 -14.41 10.47 27.13
CA TYR A 180 -14.15 10.48 28.57
C TYR A 180 -14.13 11.91 29.10
N ASN A 181 -14.84 12.15 30.21
CA ASN A 181 -14.84 13.41 30.95
C ASN A 181 -14.21 13.22 32.35
N ARG A 182 -14.01 14.32 33.11
CA ARG A 182 -13.40 14.28 34.45
C ARG A 182 -14.03 13.27 35.42
N ARG A 183 -15.36 13.09 35.41
CA ARG A 183 -16.05 12.10 36.25
C ARG A 183 -15.62 10.67 35.93
N ASP A 184 -15.40 10.38 34.65
CA ASP A 184 -15.00 9.07 34.18
C ASP A 184 -13.56 8.79 34.64
N ILE A 185 -12.67 9.77 34.50
CA ILE A 185 -11.29 9.73 34.98
C ILE A 185 -11.22 9.49 36.50
N ASP A 186 -12.02 10.24 37.28
CA ASP A 186 -12.09 10.11 38.75
C ASP A 186 -12.70 8.78 39.21
N ASN A 187 -13.63 8.21 38.44
CA ASN A 187 -14.23 6.89 38.72
C ASN A 187 -13.29 5.73 38.36
N ILE A 188 -12.54 5.85 37.25
CA ILE A 188 -11.67 4.77 36.72
C ILE A 188 -10.33 4.70 37.48
N LEU A 189 -9.74 5.85 37.84
CA LEU A 189 -8.45 5.91 38.56
C LEU A 189 -8.62 6.06 40.07
N GLY A 190 -9.81 6.46 40.53
CA GLY A 190 -10.07 6.77 41.93
C GLY A 190 -9.43 8.10 42.39
N LYS A 191 -10.08 8.77 43.34
CA LYS A 191 -9.72 10.12 43.82
C LYS A 191 -8.30 10.27 44.38
N HIS A 192 -7.62 9.17 44.69
CA HIS A 192 -6.25 9.17 45.21
C HIS A 192 -5.16 9.14 44.10
N GLN A 193 -5.51 8.75 42.87
CA GLN A 193 -4.58 8.71 41.73
C GLN A 193 -5.03 9.60 40.56
N SER A 194 -6.32 9.90 40.40
CA SER A 194 -6.85 10.69 39.27
C SER A 194 -6.26 12.10 39.13
N TRP A 195 -5.69 12.66 40.22
CA TRP A 195 -5.02 13.97 40.23
C TRP A 195 -3.77 14.06 39.34
N ILE A 196 -3.17 12.93 38.94
CA ILE A 196 -2.02 12.95 38.02
C ILE A 196 -2.42 13.26 36.57
N ILE A 197 -3.71 13.12 36.24
CA ILE A 197 -4.27 13.55 34.97
C ILE A 197 -4.63 15.03 35.10
N SER A 198 -3.82 15.89 34.49
CA SER A 198 -3.96 17.34 34.53
C SER A 198 -5.30 17.84 33.98
N SER A 199 -5.63 19.13 34.19
CA SER A 199 -6.89 19.74 33.75
C SER A 199 -6.78 21.23 33.46
N HIS A 200 -7.58 21.69 32.49
CA HIS A 200 -7.53 23.01 31.86
C HIS A 200 -6.19 23.26 31.11
N ASP A 201 -5.67 22.20 30.47
CA ASP A 201 -4.39 22.10 29.75
C ASP A 201 -4.33 20.90 28.77
N ALA A 202 -3.30 20.89 27.92
CA ALA A 202 -3.07 19.84 26.91
C ALA A 202 -2.91 18.43 27.55
N SER A 203 -2.26 18.38 28.71
CA SER A 203 -1.91 17.16 29.45
C SER A 203 -3.06 16.25 29.87
N ILE A 204 -4.31 16.71 29.83
CA ILE A 204 -5.44 15.80 30.02
C ILE A 204 -5.45 14.64 28.99
N ARG A 205 -4.83 14.83 27.80
CA ARG A 205 -4.66 13.78 26.78
C ARG A 205 -3.87 12.56 27.26
N ASN A 206 -3.10 12.67 28.36
CA ASN A 206 -2.47 11.54 29.05
C ASN A 206 -3.49 10.43 29.37
N PHE A 207 -4.75 10.78 29.69
CA PHE A 207 -5.78 9.76 29.93
C PHE A 207 -6.14 8.99 28.65
N GLY A 208 -6.20 9.67 27.49
CA GLY A 208 -6.41 9.00 26.20
C GLY A 208 -5.24 8.08 25.82
N PHE A 209 -4.01 8.44 26.18
CA PHE A 209 -2.84 7.57 26.03
C PHE A 209 -2.95 6.31 26.91
N LEU A 210 -3.54 6.44 28.09
CA LEU A 210 -3.78 5.34 29.03
C LEU A 210 -4.89 4.40 28.55
N VAL A 211 -5.99 4.95 28.01
CA VAL A 211 -7.14 4.22 27.45
C VAL A 211 -6.76 3.39 26.22
N SER A 212 -6.03 3.99 25.27
CA SER A 212 -5.64 3.28 24.03
C SER A 212 -4.86 2.01 24.36
N ASN A 213 -5.08 0.94 23.57
CA ASN A 213 -4.34 -0.33 23.68
C ASN A 213 -3.56 -0.68 22.39
N LYS A 214 -3.55 0.20 21.39
CA LYS A 214 -3.02 -0.06 20.05
C LYS A 214 -1.51 0.22 19.92
N THR A 215 -0.92 -0.21 18.80
CA THR A 215 0.51 -0.04 18.49
C THR A 215 0.95 1.41 18.45
N PHE A 216 0.14 2.27 17.82
CA PHE A 216 0.43 3.67 17.59
C PHE A 216 -0.68 4.56 18.14
N ILE A 217 -0.30 5.70 18.67
CA ILE A 217 -1.21 6.76 19.08
C ILE A 217 -0.82 8.01 18.30
N TYR A 218 -1.79 8.61 17.60
CA TYR A 218 -1.70 9.97 17.08
C TYR A 218 -2.48 10.90 18.01
N THR A 219 -2.00 12.12 18.23
CA THR A 219 -2.78 13.15 18.92
C THR A 219 -2.72 14.47 18.17
N ILE A 220 -3.87 15.14 18.15
CA ILE A 220 -4.14 16.36 17.40
C ILE A 220 -5.12 17.23 18.18
N ASP A 221 -4.92 18.55 18.13
CA ASP A 221 -5.76 19.53 18.82
C ASP A 221 -6.93 19.98 17.94
N ASP A 222 -8.04 20.35 18.59
CA ASP A 222 -9.34 20.60 17.97
C ASP A 222 -9.51 21.95 17.24
N ASP A 223 -8.39 22.63 16.95
CA ASP A 223 -8.26 23.70 15.95
C ASP A 223 -7.06 23.55 14.99
N CYS A 224 -6.50 22.33 14.92
CA CYS A 224 -5.57 21.92 13.88
C CYS A 224 -6.35 21.28 12.71
N LEU A 225 -6.18 21.83 11.51
CA LEU A 225 -6.83 21.36 10.27
C LEU A 225 -5.82 20.73 9.29
N PRO A 226 -6.27 20.00 8.25
CA PRO A 226 -5.35 19.46 7.24
C PRO A 226 -4.63 20.59 6.51
N ALA A 227 -3.29 20.64 6.64
CA ALA A 227 -2.46 21.59 5.91
C ALA A 227 -2.58 21.41 4.39
N ARG A 228 -2.00 22.36 3.64
CA ARG A 228 -1.93 22.28 2.17
C ARG A 228 -0.49 22.39 1.67
N THR A 229 -0.21 21.66 0.61
CA THR A 229 1.00 21.86 -0.20
C THR A 229 0.94 23.20 -0.95
N PRO A 230 2.06 23.70 -1.51
CA PRO A 230 2.05 24.84 -2.43
C PRO A 230 1.16 24.64 -3.68
N THR A 231 0.86 23.39 -4.05
CA THR A 231 -0.10 23.02 -5.10
C THR A 231 -1.56 22.98 -4.64
N GLY A 232 -1.84 23.36 -3.39
CA GLY A 232 -3.18 23.41 -2.81
C GLY A 232 -3.77 22.06 -2.34
N ALA A 233 -3.08 20.95 -2.60
CA ALA A 233 -3.51 19.61 -2.17
C ALA A 233 -3.47 19.49 -0.65
N ARG A 234 -4.46 18.84 -0.05
CA ARG A 234 -4.50 18.60 1.40
C ARG A 234 -3.43 17.57 1.80
N ILE A 235 -2.75 17.83 2.91
CA ILE A 235 -1.75 16.97 3.50
C ILE A 235 -2.44 16.03 4.49
N ASP A 236 -2.26 14.73 4.30
CA ASP A 236 -2.59 13.73 5.30
C ASP A 236 -1.43 13.66 6.31
N ALA A 237 -1.58 14.37 7.43
CA ALA A 237 -0.59 14.37 8.51
C ALA A 237 -0.45 12.97 9.14
N LEU A 238 -1.56 12.26 9.33
CA LEU A 238 -1.57 10.92 9.92
C LEU A 238 -0.79 9.92 9.06
N LEU A 239 -1.04 9.87 7.75
CA LEU A 239 -0.27 9.07 6.81
C LEU A 239 1.25 9.29 6.96
N ARG A 240 1.67 10.56 7.02
CA ARG A 240 3.08 10.96 7.17
C ARG A 240 3.66 10.59 8.54
N HIS A 241 2.87 10.69 9.61
CA HIS A 241 3.27 10.23 10.95
C HIS A 241 3.53 8.71 10.96
N ILE A 242 2.67 7.92 10.33
CA ILE A 242 2.84 6.46 10.27
C ILE A 242 4.05 6.09 9.40
N GLN A 243 4.25 6.74 8.24
CA GLN A 243 5.45 6.57 7.42
C GLN A 243 6.74 6.82 8.22
N ASN A 244 6.77 7.87 9.03
CA ASN A 244 7.90 8.18 9.91
C ASN A 244 8.10 7.10 11.00
N LEU A 245 7.02 6.56 11.58
CA LEU A 245 7.07 5.57 12.67
C LEU A 245 7.43 4.15 12.22
N ILE A 246 7.01 3.72 11.03
CA ILE A 246 7.33 2.39 10.49
C ILE A 246 8.71 2.32 9.81
N THR A 247 9.38 3.46 9.60
CA THR A 247 10.73 3.54 9.05
C THR A 247 11.75 3.87 10.13
N ASN A 248 12.96 3.32 10.03
CA ASN A 248 14.01 3.57 11.01
C ASN A 248 14.52 5.03 10.99
N SER A 249 15.13 5.44 12.11
CA SER A 249 15.77 6.75 12.32
C SER A 249 17.30 6.65 12.29
N THR A 250 17.98 7.77 12.12
CA THR A 250 19.45 7.89 12.03
C THR A 250 20.06 8.83 13.10
N PRO A 251 19.95 8.53 14.41
CA PRO A 251 20.31 9.51 15.45
C PRO A 251 21.82 9.60 15.73
N TYR A 252 22.62 8.58 15.39
CA TYR A 252 24.04 8.49 15.74
C TYR A 252 25.00 9.14 14.73
N PHE A 253 24.51 9.52 13.55
CA PHE A 253 25.29 10.24 12.55
C PHE A 253 24.33 11.08 11.71
N PHE A 254 24.68 12.33 11.42
CA PHE A 254 23.79 13.23 10.68
C PHE A 254 23.88 12.96 9.18
N ASN A 255 22.77 12.53 8.55
CA ASN A 255 22.65 12.58 7.10
C ASN A 255 22.44 14.05 6.71
N THR A 256 23.28 14.61 5.81
CA THR A 256 23.16 16.02 5.40
C THR A 256 22.12 16.25 4.31
N LEU A 257 21.56 15.16 3.76
CA LEU A 257 20.30 15.15 3.01
C LEU A 257 19.16 14.76 3.97
N TYR A 258 17.91 14.82 3.50
CA TYR A 258 16.71 14.43 4.27
C TYR A 258 16.76 12.98 4.77
N ASP A 259 15.82 12.62 5.66
CA ASP A 259 15.61 11.26 6.18
C ASP A 259 15.80 10.17 5.10
N PRO A 260 16.85 9.34 5.17
CA PRO A 260 17.26 8.44 4.08
C PRO A 260 16.34 7.23 3.92
N TYR A 261 15.23 7.15 4.65
CA TYR A 261 14.17 6.14 4.46
C TYR A 261 12.95 6.66 3.71
N ARG A 262 12.90 7.96 3.39
CA ARG A 262 11.88 8.53 2.51
C ARG A 262 12.23 8.31 1.05
N GLU A 263 11.19 8.13 0.24
CA GLU A 263 11.29 8.17 -1.22
C GLU A 263 11.95 9.50 -1.67
N GLY A 264 12.86 9.41 -2.64
CA GLY A 264 13.67 10.54 -3.10
C GLY A 264 14.89 10.89 -2.23
N SER A 265 15.17 10.16 -1.14
CA SER A 265 16.37 10.36 -0.30
C SER A 265 17.15 9.07 -0.04
N ASP A 266 18.46 9.20 0.18
CA ASP A 266 19.34 8.10 0.61
C ASP A 266 20.51 8.66 1.47
N PHE A 267 21.37 7.77 1.94
CA PHE A 267 22.53 8.05 2.77
C PHE A 267 23.70 8.62 1.94
N VAL A 268 24.08 9.86 2.20
CA VAL A 268 25.12 10.57 1.46
C VAL A 268 26.51 9.93 1.56
N ARG A 269 27.42 10.31 0.66
CA ARG A 269 28.84 9.94 0.72
C ARG A 269 29.44 10.43 2.04
N GLY A 270 30.05 9.52 2.80
CA GLY A 270 30.59 9.78 4.14
C GLY A 270 29.74 9.20 5.27
N TYR A 271 28.44 8.95 5.06
CA TYR A 271 27.59 8.31 6.07
C TYR A 271 28.02 6.85 6.30
N PRO A 272 28.43 6.44 7.52
CA PRO A 272 29.00 5.11 7.79
C PRO A 272 28.04 3.96 7.47
N PHE A 273 28.50 2.98 6.68
CA PHE A 273 27.70 1.81 6.29
C PHE A 273 27.27 0.93 7.48
N SER A 274 27.98 0.99 8.60
CA SER A 274 27.60 0.39 9.89
C SER A 274 26.29 0.95 10.45
N LEU A 275 26.06 2.26 10.28
CA LEU A 275 24.92 2.98 10.86
C LEU A 275 23.72 3.08 9.90
N ARG A 276 23.82 2.53 8.68
CA ARG A 276 22.76 2.60 7.64
C ARG A 276 21.53 1.71 7.92
N GLN A 277 21.58 0.85 8.94
CA GLN A 277 20.40 0.14 9.43
C GLN A 277 19.51 1.01 10.33
N GLY A 278 20.06 2.09 10.91
CA GLY A 278 19.35 2.97 11.83
C GLY A 278 18.84 2.27 13.09
N VAL A 279 17.85 2.89 13.74
CA VAL A 279 17.13 2.38 14.92
C VAL A 279 15.61 2.50 14.74
N PRO A 280 14.77 1.71 15.44
CA PRO A 280 13.32 1.85 15.37
C PRO A 280 12.86 3.26 15.78
N THR A 281 11.94 3.86 15.02
CA THR A 281 11.39 5.18 15.35
C THR A 281 10.29 5.05 16.38
N ALA A 282 10.45 5.69 17.54
CA ALA A 282 9.49 5.69 18.62
C ALA A 282 8.51 6.87 18.56
N ILE A 283 8.95 8.01 18.03
CA ILE A 283 8.16 9.26 17.96
C ILE A 283 8.30 9.90 16.58
N SER A 284 7.18 10.37 16.03
CA SER A 284 7.12 11.28 14.90
C SER A 284 6.43 12.58 15.35
N HIS A 285 7.21 13.65 15.47
CA HIS A 285 6.72 15.00 15.70
C HIS A 285 6.39 15.68 14.36
N GLY A 286 5.21 16.27 14.27
CA GLY A 286 4.78 17.07 13.12
C GLY A 286 4.96 18.55 13.38
N ILE A 287 4.81 19.37 12.33
CA ILE A 287 4.91 20.83 12.43
C ILE A 287 3.68 21.53 11.83
N TRP A 288 3.69 22.85 11.82
CA TRP A 288 2.50 23.68 11.62
C TRP A 288 2.72 24.77 10.55
N LEU A 289 1.72 24.94 9.69
CA LEU A 289 1.50 26.15 8.90
C LEU A 289 0.48 27.06 9.61
N ASN A 290 0.40 28.31 9.15
CA ASN A 290 -0.37 29.40 9.75
C ASN A 290 0.21 29.83 11.10
N ALA A 291 -0.44 29.60 12.25
CA ALA A 291 0.00 30.17 13.53
C ALA A 291 1.12 29.32 14.18
N PRO A 292 2.33 29.86 14.41
CA PRO A 292 3.39 29.11 15.08
C PRO A 292 3.12 28.92 16.57
N ASP A 293 3.54 27.78 17.13
CA ASP A 293 3.64 27.64 18.58
C ASP A 293 4.93 28.32 19.06
N TYR A 294 4.78 29.57 19.49
CA TYR A 294 5.82 30.40 20.07
C TYR A 294 5.58 30.57 21.58
N ASP A 295 6.66 30.86 22.31
CA ASP A 295 6.59 31.41 23.65
C ASP A 295 5.81 32.74 23.64
N ALA A 296 5.14 33.07 24.74
CA ALA A 296 4.29 34.24 24.83
C ALA A 296 5.01 35.58 24.58
N PRO A 297 6.26 35.83 25.05
CA PRO A 297 7.04 37.00 24.63
C PRO A 297 7.20 37.10 23.11
N THR A 298 7.67 36.04 22.44
CA THR A 298 7.79 36.00 20.98
C THR A 298 6.43 36.19 20.31
N GLN A 299 5.36 35.58 20.83
CA GLN A 299 3.99 35.74 20.33
C GLN A 299 3.48 37.18 20.48
N LEU A 300 3.84 37.92 21.54
CA LEU A 300 3.52 39.34 21.71
C LEU A 300 4.22 40.21 20.67
N PHE A 301 5.50 39.95 20.40
CA PHE A 301 6.27 40.72 19.41
C PHE A 301 5.96 40.34 17.95
N LYS A 302 5.36 39.17 17.70
CA LYS A 302 5.08 38.62 16.35
C LYS A 302 3.62 38.24 16.13
N ILE A 303 2.68 39.00 16.70
CA ILE A 303 1.24 38.66 16.71
C ILE A 303 0.62 38.38 15.33
N ASP A 304 1.13 39.02 14.27
CA ASP A 304 0.68 38.85 12.88
C ASP A 304 1.54 37.88 12.04
N GLU A 305 2.66 37.37 12.58
CA GLU A 305 3.54 36.47 11.85
C GLU A 305 2.90 35.09 11.65
N ARG A 306 2.99 34.55 10.43
CA ARG A 306 2.44 33.24 10.08
C ARG A 306 3.48 32.41 9.34
N ASN A 307 3.61 31.13 9.71
CA ASN A 307 4.42 30.21 8.92
C ASN A 307 3.68 29.83 7.63
N THR A 308 4.10 30.43 6.52
CA THR A 308 3.67 30.07 5.16
C THR A 308 4.68 29.18 4.44
N HIS A 309 5.84 28.88 5.06
CA HIS A 309 6.92 28.13 4.44
C HIS A 309 6.73 26.61 4.63
N PHE A 310 6.21 25.97 3.59
CA PHE A 310 6.18 24.51 3.48
C PHE A 310 7.51 23.98 2.91
N ALA A 311 8.19 23.13 3.68
CA ALA A 311 9.36 22.38 3.26
C ALA A 311 9.08 20.88 3.47
N ASP A 312 9.09 20.07 2.41
CA ASP A 312 8.73 18.65 2.50
C ASP A 312 9.85 17.75 3.06
N MET A 313 10.29 18.08 4.26
CA MET A 313 11.48 17.55 4.92
C MET A 313 11.11 16.75 6.17
N THR A 314 11.62 15.53 6.28
CA THR A 314 11.73 14.81 7.55
C THR A 314 13.19 14.73 7.93
N ILE A 315 13.50 14.92 9.21
CA ILE A 315 14.84 14.70 9.79
C ILE A 315 14.73 13.85 11.06
N THR A 316 15.80 13.11 11.39
CA THR A 316 15.96 12.49 12.72
C THR A 316 16.54 13.52 13.69
N VAL A 317 16.01 13.60 14.91
CA VAL A 317 16.61 14.36 16.01
C VAL A 317 17.84 13.59 16.53
N PRO A 318 19.07 14.15 16.49
CA PRO A 318 20.28 13.40 16.85
C PRO A 318 20.33 12.90 18.29
N ALA A 319 21.08 11.83 18.57
CA ALA A 319 21.30 11.32 19.92
C ALA A 319 21.99 12.38 20.79
N GLY A 320 21.55 12.52 22.05
CA GLY A 320 22.05 13.54 22.98
C GLY A 320 21.52 14.96 22.73
N VAL A 321 20.75 15.20 21.66
CA VAL A 321 20.15 16.50 21.35
C VAL A 321 18.68 16.53 21.78
N LEU A 322 18.33 17.51 22.61
CA LEU A 322 16.95 17.81 23.00
C LEU A 322 16.26 18.67 21.91
N TYR A 323 14.92 18.69 21.93
CA TYR A 323 14.12 19.47 20.99
C TYR A 323 12.85 20.00 21.69
N PRO A 324 12.30 21.16 21.29
CA PRO A 324 10.95 21.55 21.68
C PRO A 324 9.94 20.65 20.97
N MET A 325 9.09 19.97 21.75
CA MET A 325 8.04 19.08 21.25
C MET A 325 6.69 19.72 21.54
N CYS A 326 5.92 20.00 20.49
CA CYS A 326 4.55 20.47 20.59
C CYS A 326 3.59 19.31 20.31
N SER A 327 2.61 19.14 21.17
CA SER A 327 1.69 18.01 21.13
C SER A 327 0.44 18.21 20.28
N MET A 328 0.27 19.38 19.67
CA MET A 328 -0.82 19.67 18.73
C MET A 328 -0.81 18.77 17.48
N ASN A 329 0.31 18.09 17.19
CA ASN A 329 0.49 17.26 16.01
C ASN A 329 1.63 16.24 16.21
N VAL A 330 1.43 15.21 17.05
CA VAL A 330 2.46 14.21 17.35
C VAL A 330 1.91 12.79 17.37
N ALA A 331 2.70 11.83 16.89
CA ALA A 331 2.39 10.41 16.96
C ALA A 331 3.56 9.62 17.55
N PHE A 332 3.26 8.56 18.30
CA PHE A 332 4.27 7.70 18.92
C PHE A 332 3.87 6.23 18.92
N ASN A 333 4.87 5.34 18.96
CA ASN A 333 4.66 3.92 19.19
C ASN A 333 4.47 3.67 20.69
N ARG A 334 3.24 3.27 21.07
CA ARG A 334 2.84 3.08 22.47
C ARG A 334 3.73 2.09 23.21
N LYS A 335 4.17 1.03 22.52
CA LYS A 335 4.98 -0.06 23.09
C LYS A 335 6.45 0.34 23.28
N LEU A 336 7.00 1.18 22.41
CA LEU A 336 8.42 1.57 22.47
C LEU A 336 8.70 2.66 23.51
N ILE A 337 7.78 3.63 23.68
CA ILE A 337 8.06 4.84 24.48
C ILE A 337 6.89 5.37 25.30
N GLY A 338 5.66 4.86 25.13
CA GLY A 338 4.45 5.55 25.59
C GLY A 338 4.39 5.89 27.08
N VAL A 339 4.95 5.05 27.97
CA VAL A 339 5.03 5.36 29.41
C VAL A 339 5.94 6.56 29.69
N ALA A 340 6.99 6.76 28.90
CA ALA A 340 7.90 7.90 29.00
C ALA A 340 7.44 9.12 28.19
N PHE A 341 6.25 9.05 27.58
CA PHE A 341 5.62 10.13 26.80
C PHE A 341 4.47 10.82 27.56
N MET A 342 4.42 10.67 28.89
CA MET A 342 3.51 11.45 29.74
C MET A 342 3.87 12.94 29.68
N GLN A 343 2.85 13.76 29.46
CA GLN A 343 2.93 15.21 29.55
C GLN A 343 2.93 15.69 31.00
N GLY A 344 3.68 16.76 31.27
CA GLY A 344 3.91 17.29 32.61
C GLY A 344 2.64 17.80 33.30
N LEU A 345 2.59 17.74 34.63
CA LEU A 345 1.43 18.15 35.42
C LEU A 345 1.34 19.69 35.52
N MET A 346 0.87 20.40 34.49
CA MET A 346 1.00 21.87 34.42
C MET A 346 -0.32 22.64 34.17
N GLY A 347 -1.42 22.04 34.62
CA GLY A 347 -2.77 22.61 34.52
C GLY A 347 -3.20 23.33 35.80
N SER A 348 -4.43 23.09 36.20
CA SER A 348 -5.09 23.77 37.32
C SER A 348 -4.35 23.56 38.65
N ASN A 349 -4.10 24.66 39.36
CA ASN A 349 -3.40 24.71 40.66
C ASN A 349 -1.90 24.33 40.59
N MET A 350 -1.26 24.54 39.44
CA MET A 350 0.19 24.41 39.24
C MET A 350 0.85 25.80 39.13
N PRO A 351 2.13 25.95 39.48
CA PRO A 351 2.81 27.26 39.51
C PRO A 351 3.20 27.80 38.12
N TRP A 352 3.02 27.00 37.07
CA TRP A 352 3.39 27.28 35.69
C TRP A 352 2.57 26.38 34.73
N GLY A 353 2.62 26.68 33.42
CA GLY A 353 1.90 25.96 32.35
C GLY A 353 2.52 26.18 30.97
N ARG A 354 2.07 25.39 29.96
CA ARG A 354 2.59 25.37 28.57
C ARG A 354 4.05 24.91 28.43
N TYR A 355 4.53 24.11 29.38
CA TYR A 355 5.81 23.37 29.29
C TYR A 355 5.61 21.86 29.36
N ASP A 356 4.35 21.39 29.30
CA ASP A 356 3.98 20.03 29.63
C ASP A 356 4.26 19.01 28.51
N ASP A 357 4.12 19.40 27.25
CA ASP A 357 4.60 18.64 26.11
C ASP A 357 6.10 18.84 25.83
N MET A 358 6.65 20.04 26.05
CA MET A 358 8.11 20.22 26.06
C MET A 358 8.79 19.26 27.06
N PHE A 359 8.25 19.10 28.26
CA PHE A 359 8.70 18.10 29.23
C PHE A 359 8.59 16.66 28.69
N ALA A 360 7.46 16.28 28.08
CA ALA A 360 7.33 14.96 27.44
C ALA A 360 8.36 14.77 26.31
N GLY A 361 8.65 15.81 25.54
CA GLY A 361 9.68 15.83 24.50
C GLY A 361 11.06 15.53 25.05
N TRP A 362 11.49 16.24 26.11
CA TRP A 362 12.80 16.04 26.73
C TRP A 362 12.91 14.70 27.45
N ALA A 363 11.90 14.33 28.24
CA ALA A 363 11.86 13.08 28.99
C ALA A 363 11.85 11.86 28.05
N SER A 364 10.97 11.83 27.05
CA SER A 364 10.94 10.74 26.08
C SER A 364 12.19 10.69 25.21
N LYS A 365 12.85 11.83 24.93
CA LYS A 365 14.10 11.86 24.15
C LYS A 365 15.27 11.20 24.89
N VAL A 366 15.48 11.51 26.17
CA VAL A 366 16.58 10.87 26.95
C VAL A 366 16.33 9.39 27.17
N VAL A 367 15.06 8.97 27.31
CA VAL A 367 14.69 7.54 27.37
C VAL A 367 14.89 6.86 26.01
N ALA A 368 14.50 7.50 24.91
CA ALA A 368 14.68 6.96 23.57
C ALA A 368 16.17 6.75 23.22
N ASP A 369 17.03 7.74 23.50
CA ASP A 369 18.47 7.64 23.22
C ASP A 369 19.12 6.47 23.99
N HIS A 370 18.74 6.26 25.27
CA HIS A 370 19.25 5.17 26.11
C HIS A 370 18.76 3.78 25.69
N LEU A 371 17.54 3.69 25.15
CA LEU A 371 16.95 2.44 24.66
C LEU A 371 17.28 2.16 23.18
N SER A 372 18.15 2.97 22.56
CA SER A 372 18.48 2.91 21.13
C SER A 372 17.25 3.02 20.22
N LEU A 373 16.45 4.06 20.45
CA LEU A 373 15.24 4.41 19.70
C LEU A 373 15.38 5.79 19.05
N GLY A 374 14.58 6.03 18.00
CA GLY A 374 14.63 7.26 17.21
C GLY A 374 13.46 8.21 17.40
N VAL A 375 13.71 9.49 17.16
CA VAL A 375 12.69 10.54 17.06
C VAL A 375 12.83 11.23 15.70
N LYS A 376 11.74 11.30 14.92
CA LYS A 376 11.67 12.08 13.69
C LYS A 376 10.85 13.35 13.88
N THR A 377 11.20 14.41 13.14
CA THR A 377 10.45 15.68 13.12
C THR A 377 10.33 16.22 11.69
N GLY A 378 9.25 16.98 11.43
CA GLY A 378 9.07 17.73 10.18
C GLY A 378 7.77 17.40 9.44
N ALA A 379 7.89 16.72 8.30
CA ALA A 379 6.91 16.68 7.21
C ALA A 379 5.41 16.37 7.48
N PRO A 380 4.97 15.74 8.59
CA PRO A 380 3.56 15.76 8.97
C PRO A 380 3.13 17.20 9.33
N TYR A 381 2.45 17.89 8.40
CA TYR A 381 2.01 19.28 8.59
C TYR A 381 0.51 19.38 8.92
N ILE A 382 0.16 20.26 9.87
CA ILE A 382 -1.22 20.75 10.08
C ILE A 382 -1.32 22.27 9.85
N GLU A 383 -2.53 22.76 9.63
CA GLU A 383 -2.86 24.19 9.62
C GLU A 383 -3.39 24.57 11.01
N HIS A 384 -2.56 25.18 11.86
CA HIS A 384 -2.96 25.61 13.19
C HIS A 384 -3.66 26.97 13.11
N ARG A 385 -4.95 27.04 13.46
CA ARG A 385 -5.77 28.25 13.22
C ARG A 385 -5.85 29.26 14.36
N LYS A 386 -5.44 28.92 15.58
CA LYS A 386 -5.76 29.73 16.77
C LYS A 386 -4.52 30.29 17.46
N ALA A 387 -4.26 31.57 17.25
CA ALA A 387 -3.44 32.33 18.20
C ALA A 387 -4.15 32.35 19.57
N SER A 388 -3.59 31.66 20.57
CA SER A 388 -4.06 31.75 21.96
C SER A 388 -3.75 33.13 22.55
N ASN A 389 -4.43 33.54 23.62
CA ASN A 389 -4.24 34.87 24.21
C ASN A 389 -2.83 34.97 24.83
N PRO A 390 -1.93 35.81 24.29
CA PRO A 390 -0.53 35.82 24.71
C PRO A 390 -0.36 36.36 26.15
N PHE A 391 -1.25 37.21 26.64
CA PHE A 391 -1.20 37.68 28.04
C PHE A 391 -1.64 36.61 29.04
N VAL A 392 -2.43 35.63 28.62
CA VAL A 392 -2.80 34.45 29.44
C VAL A 392 -1.67 33.42 29.39
N ASN A 393 -1.08 33.19 28.20
CA ASN A 393 0.10 32.35 28.02
C ASN A 393 1.27 32.86 28.87
N LEU A 394 1.59 34.16 28.79
CA LEU A 394 2.69 34.78 29.56
C LEU A 394 2.56 34.56 31.07
N LYS A 395 1.34 34.62 31.62
CA LYS A 395 1.08 34.33 33.04
C LYS A 395 1.32 32.87 33.43
N LYS A 396 1.17 31.93 32.49
CA LYS A 396 1.48 30.50 32.70
C LYS A 396 2.98 30.22 32.53
N GLU A 397 3.60 30.86 31.55
CA GLU A 397 4.97 30.57 31.11
C GLU A 397 6.07 31.32 31.90
N TYR A 398 5.73 32.42 32.60
CA TYR A 398 6.72 33.33 33.20
C TYR A 398 7.79 32.65 34.08
N MET A 399 7.41 31.68 34.92
CA MET A 399 8.36 30.92 35.73
C MET A 399 9.16 29.91 34.91
N GLY A 400 8.60 29.42 33.81
CA GLY A 400 9.23 28.48 32.89
C GLY A 400 10.42 29.07 32.15
N PHE A 401 10.41 30.36 31.80
CA PHE A 401 11.58 31.00 31.16
C PHE A 401 12.85 30.94 32.02
N PHE A 402 12.70 30.82 33.35
CA PHE A 402 13.83 30.66 34.26
C PHE A 402 14.11 29.18 34.52
N TRP A 403 13.09 28.40 34.91
CA TRP A 403 13.26 26.98 35.22
C TRP A 403 13.68 26.12 34.02
N GLN A 404 13.36 26.52 32.79
CA GLN A 404 13.74 25.76 31.60
C GLN A 404 15.26 25.62 31.46
N GLU A 405 16.05 26.62 31.87
CA GLU A 405 17.50 26.61 31.71
C GLU A 405 18.11 25.50 32.58
N ASP A 406 17.69 25.43 33.85
CA ASP A 406 18.06 24.37 34.78
C ASP A 406 17.54 22.99 34.34
N ILE A 407 16.30 22.91 33.83
CA ILE A 407 15.67 21.67 33.36
C ILE A 407 16.36 21.13 32.09
N ILE A 408 16.72 21.99 31.14
CA ILE A 408 17.44 21.63 29.92
C ILE A 408 18.86 21.19 30.27
N ALA A 409 19.56 21.91 31.14
CA ALA A 409 20.87 21.53 31.64
C ALA A 409 20.83 20.17 32.39
N PHE A 410 19.79 19.91 33.17
CA PHE A 410 19.51 18.62 33.80
C PHE A 410 19.31 17.51 32.76
N PHE A 411 18.41 17.69 31.78
CA PHE A 411 18.13 16.67 30.77
C PHE A 411 19.34 16.34 29.89
N GLN A 412 20.19 17.33 29.57
CA GLN A 412 21.47 17.10 28.88
C GLN A 412 22.44 16.21 29.69
N GLN A 413 22.33 16.22 31.03
CA GLN A 413 23.15 15.45 31.95
C GLN A 413 22.55 14.09 32.35
N VAL A 414 21.26 13.82 32.08
CA VAL A 414 20.61 12.53 32.41
C VAL A 414 21.34 11.35 31.75
N ARG A 415 21.81 10.40 32.57
CA ARG A 415 22.39 9.12 32.13
C ARG A 415 21.81 8.01 32.99
N PHE A 416 21.08 7.08 32.37
CA PHE A 416 20.50 5.94 33.10
C PHE A 416 21.52 4.79 33.23
N PRO A 417 21.47 3.98 34.31
CA PRO A 417 22.27 2.77 34.42
C PRO A 417 22.07 1.83 33.22
N SER A 418 23.17 1.26 32.70
CA SER A 418 23.15 0.39 31.51
C SER A 418 22.34 -0.90 31.70
N SER A 419 22.04 -1.28 32.94
CA SER A 419 21.15 -2.37 33.34
C SER A 419 19.67 -2.09 33.10
N ILE A 420 19.24 -0.83 33.05
CA ILE A 420 17.85 -0.46 32.75
C ILE A 420 17.60 -0.59 31.25
N LYS A 421 16.59 -1.39 30.87
CA LYS A 421 16.28 -1.76 29.47
C LYS A 421 14.81 -1.63 29.08
N THR A 422 13.98 -0.95 29.88
CA THR A 422 12.57 -0.69 29.56
C THR A 422 12.22 0.78 29.83
N PRO A 423 11.26 1.37 29.09
CA PRO A 423 10.92 2.78 29.28
C PRO A 423 10.30 3.04 30.66
N GLU A 424 9.61 2.06 31.27
CA GLU A 424 9.10 2.13 32.65
C GLU A 424 10.26 2.32 33.64
N GLY A 425 11.32 1.51 33.51
CA GLY A 425 12.49 1.60 34.37
C GLY A 425 13.25 2.92 34.20
N CYS A 426 13.39 3.41 32.97
CA CYS A 426 14.03 4.71 32.73
C CYS A 426 13.19 5.87 33.28
N TYR A 427 11.86 5.81 33.16
CA TYR A 427 10.98 6.87 33.66
C TYR A 427 10.90 6.91 35.20
N LEU A 428 10.92 5.75 35.86
CA LEU A 428 11.06 5.66 37.32
C LEU A 428 12.42 6.17 37.81
N GLU A 429 13.51 5.91 37.09
CA GLU A 429 14.81 6.48 37.44
C GLU A 429 14.85 8.00 37.21
N LEU A 430 14.26 8.47 36.11
CA LEU A 430 14.12 9.89 35.82
C LEU A 430 13.32 10.62 36.91
N ALA A 431 12.25 10.02 37.43
CA ALA A 431 11.47 10.58 38.54
C ALA A 431 12.35 10.80 39.80
N LYS A 432 13.20 9.82 40.17
CA LYS A 432 14.16 9.99 41.27
C LYS A 432 15.16 11.11 41.00
N MET A 433 15.69 11.18 39.77
CA MET A 433 16.65 12.21 39.37
C MET A 433 16.02 13.61 39.45
N ILE A 434 14.79 13.79 38.95
CA ILE A 434 14.01 15.03 39.06
C ILE A 434 13.78 15.41 40.53
N ARG A 435 13.33 14.45 41.36
CA ARG A 435 13.12 14.67 42.80
C ARG A 435 14.40 15.12 43.53
N LEU A 436 15.54 14.51 43.21
CA LEU A 436 16.82 14.83 43.85
C LEU A 436 17.44 16.14 43.34
N GLN A 437 17.31 16.44 42.04
CA GLN A 437 18.08 17.52 41.41
C GLN A 437 17.27 18.80 41.16
N LEU A 438 15.94 18.72 40.93
CA LEU A 438 15.10 19.88 40.56
C LEU A 438 14.18 20.38 41.69
N SER A 439 13.98 19.61 42.77
CA SER A 439 13.13 20.05 43.91
C SER A 439 13.63 21.32 44.61
N HIS A 440 14.88 21.71 44.42
CA HIS A 440 15.43 22.97 44.91
C HIS A 440 14.83 24.20 44.22
N LEU A 441 14.31 24.06 42.99
CA LEU A 441 13.62 25.11 42.25
C LEU A 441 12.22 25.35 42.82
N HIS A 442 11.47 24.27 43.07
CA HIS A 442 10.13 24.30 43.65
C HIS A 442 9.64 22.91 44.08
N GLN A 443 8.76 22.84 45.09
CA GLN A 443 8.02 21.63 45.50
C GLN A 443 7.21 20.95 44.37
N TYR A 444 7.04 21.63 43.23
CA TYR A 444 6.42 21.06 42.04
C TYR A 444 7.17 19.82 41.51
N PHE A 445 8.52 19.82 41.55
CA PHE A 445 9.29 18.74 40.93
C PHE A 445 9.24 17.42 41.70
N ASP A 446 9.13 17.45 43.03
CA ASP A 446 8.82 16.27 43.84
C ASP A 446 7.40 15.73 43.54
N ARG A 447 6.40 16.62 43.45
CA ARG A 447 5.03 16.25 43.06
C ARG A 447 4.95 15.67 41.64
N LEU A 448 5.75 16.20 40.71
CA LEU A 448 5.87 15.67 39.35
C LEU A 448 6.51 14.28 39.37
N ALA A 449 7.59 14.08 40.12
CA ALA A 449 8.20 12.77 40.31
C ALA A 449 7.21 11.74 40.89
N GLN A 450 6.42 12.13 41.89
CA GLN A 450 5.34 11.29 42.43
C GLN A 450 4.27 10.96 41.38
N ALA A 451 3.89 11.94 40.54
CA ALA A 451 2.94 11.73 39.46
C ALA A 451 3.49 10.76 38.39
N MET A 452 4.79 10.83 38.07
CA MET A 452 5.48 9.89 37.17
C MET A 452 5.51 8.46 37.73
N GLU A 453 5.73 8.30 39.04
CA GLU A 453 5.72 6.99 39.71
C GLU A 453 4.32 6.35 39.68
N ILE A 454 3.27 7.13 39.98
CA ILE A 454 1.86 6.70 39.87
C ILE A 454 1.48 6.40 38.41
N TRP A 455 1.97 7.20 37.45
CA TRP A 455 1.72 7.00 36.03
C TRP A 455 2.28 5.67 35.53
N VAL A 456 3.50 5.30 35.93
CA VAL A 456 4.09 4.00 35.55
C VAL A 456 3.27 2.84 36.10
N ASP A 457 2.76 2.92 37.34
CA ASP A 457 1.87 1.90 37.89
C ASP A 457 0.55 1.81 37.10
N LEU A 458 -0.15 2.94 36.91
CA LEU A 458 -1.40 2.98 36.15
C LEU A 458 -1.24 2.48 34.70
N TRP A 459 -0.12 2.80 34.04
CA TRP A 459 0.20 2.31 32.71
C TRP A 459 0.39 0.79 32.68
N ASN A 460 1.05 0.23 33.70
CA ASN A 460 1.16 -1.22 33.90
C ASN A 460 -0.20 -1.86 34.21
N GLN A 461 -1.08 -1.21 34.99
CA GLN A 461 -2.44 -1.69 35.24
C GLN A 461 -3.31 -1.67 33.97
N ALA A 462 -3.17 -0.64 33.12
CA ALA A 462 -3.85 -0.55 31.83
C ALA A 462 -3.39 -1.66 30.87
N GLN A 463 -2.07 -1.86 30.72
CA GLN A 463 -1.50 -2.94 29.89
C GLN A 463 -1.96 -4.35 30.33
N LYS A 464 -2.21 -4.56 31.64
CA LYS A 464 -2.72 -5.82 32.20
C LYS A 464 -4.24 -5.98 32.10
N GLY A 465 -4.96 -4.98 31.59
CA GLY A 465 -6.43 -4.97 31.58
C GLY A 465 -7.05 -4.87 32.98
N SER A 466 -6.30 -4.40 33.98
CA SER A 466 -6.78 -4.23 35.36
C SER A 466 -7.66 -2.98 35.52
N LEU A 467 -7.35 -1.90 34.78
CA LEU A 467 -8.22 -0.74 34.66
C LEU A 467 -9.39 -1.04 33.73
N ARG A 468 -10.62 -0.75 34.18
CA ARG A 468 -11.84 -0.90 33.37
C ARG A 468 -12.28 0.45 32.84
N PHE A 469 -11.84 0.79 31.64
CA PHE A 469 -12.30 2.00 30.97
C PHE A 469 -13.79 1.89 30.62
N GLN A 470 -14.56 2.91 31.00
CA GLN A 470 -15.99 3.05 30.69
C GLN A 470 -16.24 4.50 30.26
N PRO A 471 -16.50 4.77 28.97
CA PRO A 471 -16.73 6.12 28.49
C PRO A 471 -18.15 6.59 28.85
N SER A 472 -18.29 7.86 29.22
CA SER A 472 -19.62 8.48 29.45
C SER A 472 -20.46 8.57 28.17
N ARG A 473 -19.81 8.66 27.00
CA ARG A 473 -20.44 8.58 25.69
C ARG A 473 -19.55 7.77 24.75
N GLN A 474 -20.15 6.88 23.98
CA GLN A 474 -19.51 6.23 22.84
C GLN A 474 -20.43 6.41 21.63
N GLY A 475 -19.84 6.46 20.44
CA GLY A 475 -20.58 6.44 19.18
C GLY A 475 -19.80 5.62 18.18
N ARG A 476 -20.41 4.58 17.64
CA ARG A 476 -19.89 3.88 16.47
C ARG A 476 -20.71 4.34 15.27
N PRO A 477 -20.12 4.56 14.09
CA PRO A 477 -20.88 4.66 12.86
C PRO A 477 -21.57 3.31 12.58
N ASN A 478 -22.37 3.23 11.51
CA ASN A 478 -22.92 1.95 11.05
C ASN A 478 -21.80 1.06 10.46
N ILE A 479 -20.94 0.55 11.33
CA ILE A 479 -20.07 -0.59 11.07
C ILE A 479 -21.01 -1.80 11.07
N SER A 480 -21.12 -2.46 9.92
CA SER A 480 -21.98 -3.64 9.78
C SER A 480 -21.62 -4.69 10.83
N THR A 481 -22.64 -5.26 11.50
CA THR A 481 -22.45 -6.45 12.35
C THR A 481 -22.26 -7.73 11.52
N ASN A 482 -22.30 -7.60 10.20
CA ASN A 482 -22.19 -8.68 9.23
C ASN A 482 -20.71 -9.00 8.96
N ILE A 483 -20.29 -10.24 9.19
CA ILE A 483 -18.90 -10.68 9.01
C ILE A 483 -18.58 -11.09 7.56
N TYR A 484 -19.32 -10.54 6.58
CA TYR A 484 -19.21 -10.89 5.16
C TYR A 484 -19.19 -9.63 4.28
N ALA A 485 -18.22 -9.54 3.35
CA ALA A 485 -18.11 -8.43 2.40
C ALA A 485 -18.03 -8.90 0.95
N VAL A 486 -18.32 -8.00 0.01
CA VAL A 486 -18.14 -8.23 -1.44
C VAL A 486 -17.49 -7.02 -2.10
N PHE A 487 -16.55 -7.26 -3.01
CA PHE A 487 -15.90 -6.19 -3.77
C PHE A 487 -15.60 -6.53 -5.23
N THR A 488 -15.44 -5.48 -6.02
CA THR A 488 -15.06 -5.55 -7.44
C THR A 488 -14.17 -4.38 -7.84
N ILE A 489 -13.62 -4.42 -9.05
CA ILE A 489 -12.82 -3.37 -9.67
C ILE A 489 -13.37 -3.06 -11.07
N CYS A 490 -13.53 -1.77 -11.39
CA CYS A 490 -14.22 -1.32 -12.60
C CYS A 490 -13.62 -0.03 -13.19
N ARG A 491 -13.81 0.20 -14.49
CA ARG A 491 -13.45 1.44 -15.18
C ARG A 491 -14.49 1.79 -16.26
N ASN A 492 -15.22 2.90 -16.10
CA ASN A 492 -16.26 3.36 -17.04
C ASN A 492 -17.38 2.34 -17.30
N GLU A 493 -17.92 1.78 -16.21
CA GLU A 493 -18.80 0.60 -16.25
C GLU A 493 -20.29 0.92 -16.11
N LYS A 494 -20.79 1.87 -16.93
CA LYS A 494 -22.24 2.15 -17.03
C LYS A 494 -23.10 0.94 -17.38
N GLY A 495 -22.52 -0.06 -18.06
CA GLY A 495 -23.21 -1.28 -18.45
C GLY A 495 -23.34 -2.28 -17.31
N TYR A 496 -22.22 -2.83 -16.84
CA TYR A 496 -22.24 -3.97 -15.93
C TYR A 496 -22.41 -3.59 -14.44
N LEU A 497 -21.83 -2.48 -13.98
CA LEU A 497 -21.84 -2.11 -12.56
C LEU A 497 -23.26 -1.94 -11.95
N PRO A 498 -24.26 -1.34 -12.63
CA PRO A 498 -25.64 -1.29 -12.11
C PRO A 498 -26.34 -2.66 -12.04
N ILE A 499 -25.84 -3.66 -12.77
CA ILE A 499 -26.37 -5.02 -12.80
C ILE A 499 -25.71 -5.85 -11.69
N TRP A 500 -24.39 -5.72 -11.55
CA TRP A 500 -23.59 -6.25 -10.44
C TRP A 500 -24.14 -5.77 -9.08
N LEU A 501 -24.31 -4.45 -8.91
CA LEU A 501 -24.89 -3.86 -7.69
C LEU A 501 -26.30 -4.39 -7.42
N ARG A 502 -27.16 -4.46 -8.44
CA ARG A 502 -28.52 -5.01 -8.32
C ARG A 502 -28.54 -6.49 -7.91
N TYR A 503 -27.51 -7.25 -8.26
CA TYR A 503 -27.37 -8.65 -7.86
C TYR A 503 -26.93 -8.78 -6.40
N TYR A 504 -25.83 -8.12 -6.00
CA TYR A 504 -25.19 -8.32 -4.70
C TYR A 504 -25.87 -7.59 -3.53
N ARG A 505 -26.57 -6.48 -3.77
CA ARG A 505 -27.42 -5.78 -2.77
C ARG A 505 -28.55 -6.63 -2.18
N ARG A 506 -28.82 -7.80 -2.74
CA ARG A 506 -29.79 -8.79 -2.21
C ARG A 506 -29.19 -9.66 -1.09
N TYR A 507 -27.88 -9.57 -0.87
CA TYR A 507 -27.10 -10.45 0.01
C TYR A 507 -26.18 -9.66 0.97
N PHE A 508 -25.76 -8.46 0.59
CA PHE A 508 -24.89 -7.58 1.36
C PHE A 508 -25.54 -6.19 1.47
N PRO A 509 -25.52 -5.52 2.64
CA PRO A 509 -25.89 -4.11 2.76
C PRO A 509 -24.82 -3.21 2.12
N ASP A 510 -25.15 -1.94 1.88
CA ASP A 510 -24.28 -1.03 1.10
C ASP A 510 -22.91 -0.78 1.76
N GLU A 511 -22.86 -0.79 3.08
CA GLU A 511 -21.65 -0.65 3.90
C GLU A 511 -20.68 -1.86 3.79
N ASP A 512 -21.15 -3.02 3.33
CA ASP A 512 -20.35 -4.23 3.09
C ASP A 512 -19.97 -4.44 1.61
N ILE A 513 -20.46 -3.55 0.74
CA ILE A 513 -20.15 -3.54 -0.70
C ILE A 513 -19.05 -2.52 -0.97
N TYR A 514 -18.05 -2.92 -1.73
CA TYR A 514 -16.90 -2.08 -2.08
C TYR A 514 -16.60 -2.09 -3.58
N ILE A 515 -16.27 -0.91 -4.13
CA ILE A 515 -15.92 -0.72 -5.54
C ILE A 515 -14.54 -0.06 -5.61
N LEU A 516 -13.62 -0.69 -6.33
CA LEU A 516 -12.34 -0.10 -6.71
C LEU A 516 -12.53 0.61 -8.06
N ASP A 517 -12.60 1.94 -8.03
CA ASP A 517 -12.76 2.80 -9.21
C ASP A 517 -11.40 3.06 -9.86
N ASN A 518 -11.08 2.31 -10.93
CA ASN A 518 -9.85 2.45 -11.72
C ASN A 518 -9.94 3.63 -12.69
N ASP A 519 -9.88 4.84 -12.16
CA ASP A 519 -9.96 6.09 -12.89
C ASP A 519 -11.11 6.16 -13.91
N SER A 520 -12.35 5.89 -13.47
CA SER A 520 -13.54 6.19 -14.27
C SER A 520 -13.72 7.71 -14.43
N ASN A 521 -14.23 8.10 -15.60
CA ASN A 521 -14.53 9.47 -16.00
C ASN A 521 -15.87 9.61 -16.75
N ASP A 522 -16.59 8.51 -16.99
CA ASP A 522 -17.93 8.54 -17.60
C ASP A 522 -19.05 8.84 -16.59
N GLY A 523 -18.81 8.64 -15.30
CA GLY A 523 -19.76 8.80 -14.19
C GLY A 523 -20.33 7.49 -13.61
N SER A 524 -19.89 6.30 -14.06
CA SER A 524 -20.44 5.00 -13.59
C SER A 524 -20.31 4.78 -12.07
N THR A 525 -19.26 5.35 -11.46
CA THR A 525 -18.95 5.24 -10.03
C THR A 525 -19.47 6.42 -9.20
N SER A 526 -20.16 7.39 -9.82
CA SER A 526 -20.62 8.62 -9.16
C SER A 526 -21.93 8.45 -8.38
N ASN A 527 -22.04 9.15 -7.25
CA ASN A 527 -23.24 9.19 -6.39
C ASN A 527 -23.75 7.83 -5.90
N LEU A 528 -22.88 6.81 -5.85
CA LEU A 528 -23.19 5.51 -5.27
C LEU A 528 -23.18 5.59 -3.74
N THR A 529 -24.10 4.86 -3.10
CA THR A 529 -24.23 4.76 -1.63
C THR A 529 -23.37 3.68 -1.00
N VAL A 530 -22.73 2.83 -1.81
CA VAL A 530 -21.73 1.82 -1.37
C VAL A 530 -20.34 2.44 -1.22
N ASN A 531 -19.38 1.71 -0.64
CA ASN A 531 -18.00 2.18 -0.49
C ASN A 531 -17.27 2.27 -1.86
N VAL A 532 -17.10 3.47 -2.41
CA VAL A 532 -16.26 3.69 -3.59
C VAL A 532 -14.85 4.13 -3.16
N HIS A 533 -13.84 3.41 -3.63
CA HIS A 533 -12.42 3.67 -3.39
C HIS A 533 -11.72 3.90 -4.74
N ARG A 534 -11.19 5.10 -4.99
CA ARG A 534 -10.47 5.37 -6.23
C ARG A 534 -9.07 4.76 -6.20
N VAL A 535 -8.71 4.10 -7.29
CA VAL A 535 -7.39 3.52 -7.55
C VAL A 535 -6.92 3.98 -8.94
N SER A 536 -5.61 4.07 -9.15
CA SER A 536 -5.03 4.66 -10.36
C SER A 536 -3.89 3.82 -10.91
N SER A 537 -3.81 3.72 -12.24
CA SER A 537 -2.71 3.08 -12.96
C SER A 537 -2.27 3.95 -14.14
N GLU A 538 -0.96 4.12 -14.32
CA GLU A 538 -0.39 4.87 -15.46
C GLU A 538 -0.68 4.20 -16.81
N LYS A 539 -0.87 2.88 -16.81
CA LYS A 539 -1.19 2.09 -18.00
C LYS A 539 -2.68 1.82 -18.04
N TYR A 540 -3.25 1.79 -19.24
CA TYR A 540 -4.65 1.42 -19.42
C TYR A 540 -4.93 -0.04 -19.01
N PHE A 541 -3.91 -0.90 -19.09
CA PHE A 541 -3.98 -2.32 -18.76
C PHE A 541 -2.64 -2.78 -18.17
N ASP A 542 -2.60 -3.11 -16.87
CA ASP A 542 -1.47 -3.73 -16.20
C ASP A 542 -1.96 -4.82 -15.26
N HIS A 543 -1.69 -6.08 -15.60
CA HIS A 543 -2.13 -7.24 -14.82
C HIS A 543 -1.47 -7.34 -13.45
N LEU A 544 -0.22 -6.86 -13.27
CA LEU A 544 0.46 -6.99 -11.98
C LEU A 544 -0.13 -6.00 -10.98
N TRP A 545 -0.26 -4.74 -11.41
CA TRP A 545 -0.95 -3.69 -10.65
C TRP A 545 -2.39 -4.10 -10.29
N LEU A 546 -3.12 -4.75 -11.21
CA LEU A 546 -4.51 -5.19 -10.97
C LEU A 546 -4.58 -6.28 -9.89
N ILE A 547 -3.66 -7.24 -9.91
CA ILE A 547 -3.56 -8.32 -8.91
C ILE A 547 -3.16 -7.75 -7.54
N GLU A 548 -2.16 -6.87 -7.51
CA GLU A 548 -1.71 -6.20 -6.28
C GLU A 548 -2.87 -5.40 -5.65
N THR A 549 -3.50 -4.52 -6.42
CA THR A 549 -4.65 -3.71 -5.99
C THR A 549 -5.83 -4.54 -5.44
N VAL A 550 -6.13 -5.70 -6.05
CA VAL A 550 -7.18 -6.61 -5.56
C VAL A 550 -6.74 -7.37 -4.29
N GLN A 551 -5.49 -7.82 -4.21
CA GLN A 551 -4.93 -8.49 -3.03
C GLN A 551 -4.90 -7.57 -1.81
N ASP A 552 -4.51 -6.30 -1.99
CA ASP A 552 -4.36 -5.34 -0.90
C ASP A 552 -5.74 -4.91 -0.36
N MET A 553 -6.75 -4.84 -1.23
CA MET A 553 -8.15 -4.67 -0.80
C MET A 553 -8.67 -5.89 -0.04
N ALA A 554 -8.43 -7.10 -0.54
CA ALA A 554 -8.79 -8.34 0.16
C ALA A 554 -8.14 -8.43 1.56
N ARG A 555 -6.85 -8.11 1.66
CA ARG A 555 -6.10 -8.00 2.93
C ARG A 555 -6.73 -6.99 3.89
N SER A 556 -7.01 -5.78 3.40
CA SER A 556 -7.66 -4.71 4.18
C SER A 556 -8.99 -5.17 4.76
N LEU A 557 -9.83 -5.83 3.96
CA LEU A 557 -11.12 -6.36 4.42
C LEU A 557 -10.97 -7.50 5.43
N LEU A 558 -10.01 -8.42 5.25
CA LEU A 558 -9.74 -9.47 6.25
C LEU A 558 -9.31 -8.88 7.59
N ARG A 559 -8.46 -7.85 7.57
CA ARG A 559 -7.96 -7.16 8.77
C ARG A 559 -9.04 -6.36 9.50
N ARG A 560 -10.12 -5.96 8.81
CA ARG A 560 -11.36 -5.41 9.41
C ARG A 560 -12.21 -6.44 10.16
N GLY A 561 -11.87 -7.72 10.10
CA GLY A 561 -12.63 -8.79 10.77
C GLY A 561 -13.75 -9.41 9.92
N TYR A 562 -13.83 -9.11 8.62
CA TYR A 562 -14.70 -9.85 7.71
C TYR A 562 -14.22 -11.30 7.61
N LYS A 563 -15.03 -12.24 8.10
CA LYS A 563 -14.75 -13.69 8.11
C LYS A 563 -14.68 -14.26 6.69
N TYR A 564 -15.54 -13.81 5.78
CA TYR A 564 -15.47 -14.17 4.37
C TYR A 564 -15.61 -12.92 3.48
N ILE A 565 -14.75 -12.82 2.48
CA ILE A 565 -14.81 -11.78 1.46
C ILE A 565 -14.97 -12.43 0.09
N LEU A 566 -15.83 -11.83 -0.72
CA LEU A 566 -16.08 -12.21 -2.10
C LEU A 566 -15.47 -11.17 -3.03
N PHE A 567 -14.48 -11.58 -3.82
CA PHE A 567 -14.02 -10.84 -4.99
C PHE A 567 -14.68 -11.40 -6.25
N CYS A 568 -15.06 -10.54 -7.19
CA CYS A 568 -15.38 -10.94 -8.56
C CYS A 568 -15.22 -9.75 -9.51
N GLU A 569 -14.96 -10.00 -10.79
CA GLU A 569 -14.92 -8.93 -11.79
C GLU A 569 -16.33 -8.40 -12.09
N VAL A 570 -16.44 -7.18 -12.61
CA VAL A 570 -17.70 -6.42 -12.66
C VAL A 570 -18.75 -7.04 -13.60
N ASP A 571 -18.29 -7.82 -14.57
CA ASP A 571 -19.07 -8.62 -15.52
C ASP A 571 -19.45 -10.01 -14.99
N GLU A 572 -19.00 -10.40 -13.79
CA GLU A 572 -19.22 -11.73 -13.20
C GLU A 572 -20.36 -11.78 -12.17
N MET A 573 -21.06 -12.92 -12.13
CA MET A 573 -22.08 -13.21 -11.10
C MET A 573 -21.91 -14.62 -10.52
N ILE A 574 -21.82 -14.71 -9.19
CA ILE A 574 -21.67 -15.98 -8.48
C ILE A 574 -23.04 -16.43 -7.96
N VAL A 575 -23.58 -17.49 -8.57
CA VAL A 575 -24.84 -18.12 -8.21
C VAL A 575 -24.53 -19.46 -7.52
N PRO A 576 -24.94 -19.70 -6.26
CA PRO A 576 -24.81 -21.01 -5.64
C PRO A 576 -25.86 -21.99 -6.22
N ASP A 577 -25.69 -23.28 -5.96
CA ASP A 577 -26.70 -24.30 -6.27
C ASP A 577 -28.04 -23.94 -5.59
N PRO A 578 -29.11 -23.60 -6.35
CA PRO A 578 -30.35 -23.08 -5.78
C PRO A 578 -31.20 -24.16 -5.11
N ILE A 579 -30.90 -25.45 -5.33
CA ILE A 579 -31.56 -26.57 -4.65
C ILE A 579 -30.93 -26.77 -3.27
N LYS A 580 -29.61 -26.58 -3.15
CA LYS A 580 -28.87 -26.72 -1.88
C LYS A 580 -28.89 -25.45 -1.01
N TYR A 581 -28.95 -24.27 -1.63
CA TYR A 581 -28.89 -22.97 -0.98
C TYR A 581 -30.09 -22.10 -1.43
N PRO A 582 -31.33 -22.45 -1.01
CA PRO A 582 -32.55 -21.80 -1.49
C PRO A 582 -32.66 -20.32 -1.08
N LEU A 583 -31.89 -19.89 -0.08
CA LEU A 583 -31.77 -18.49 0.34
C LEU A 583 -30.63 -17.73 -0.39
N GLY A 584 -29.98 -18.37 -1.37
CA GLY A 584 -29.01 -17.76 -2.27
C GLY A 584 -27.60 -17.59 -1.66
N LEU A 585 -26.86 -16.62 -2.19
CA LEU A 585 -25.41 -16.53 -1.99
C LEU A 585 -24.97 -16.35 -0.54
N LEU A 586 -25.71 -15.56 0.26
CA LEU A 586 -25.39 -15.35 1.67
C LEU A 586 -25.52 -16.64 2.50
N ASP A 587 -26.43 -17.54 2.11
CA ASP A 587 -26.65 -18.83 2.77
C ASP A 587 -25.46 -19.78 2.52
N TYR A 588 -24.98 -19.84 1.27
CA TYR A 588 -23.72 -20.51 0.94
C TYR A 588 -22.55 -20.00 1.80
N ILE A 589 -22.38 -18.68 1.90
CA ILE A 589 -21.26 -18.06 2.64
C ILE A 589 -21.36 -18.33 4.14
N LYS A 590 -22.57 -18.34 4.72
CA LYS A 590 -22.81 -18.70 6.13
C LYS A 590 -22.44 -20.15 6.42
N GLN A 591 -22.67 -21.06 5.48
CA GLN A 591 -22.38 -22.49 5.60
C GLN A 591 -20.95 -22.88 5.16
N ALA A 592 -20.19 -21.94 4.56
CA ALA A 592 -18.85 -22.19 4.05
C ALA A 592 -17.86 -22.61 5.14
N LYS A 593 -17.03 -23.62 4.81
CA LYS A 593 -15.97 -24.19 5.67
C LYS A 593 -14.58 -24.16 5.03
N ALA A 594 -14.49 -24.00 3.72
CA ALA A 594 -13.22 -23.89 3.01
C ALA A 594 -12.66 -22.46 3.19
N GLU A 595 -11.34 -22.33 3.34
CA GLU A 595 -10.69 -21.02 3.46
C GLU A 595 -10.61 -20.27 2.12
N VAL A 596 -10.73 -21.01 1.01
CA VAL A 596 -10.72 -20.53 -0.38
C VAL A 596 -11.72 -21.37 -1.16
N THR A 597 -12.72 -20.74 -1.78
CA THR A 597 -13.69 -21.41 -2.65
C THR A 597 -13.44 -21.03 -4.11
N ARG A 598 -13.25 -22.04 -4.96
CA ARG A 598 -13.20 -21.88 -6.42
C ARG A 598 -14.60 -22.02 -7.01
N ALA A 599 -15.08 -20.97 -7.67
CA ALA A 599 -16.31 -21.03 -8.46
C ALA A 599 -16.10 -21.90 -9.71
N THR A 600 -17.19 -22.46 -10.25
CA THR A 600 -17.20 -23.09 -11.59
C THR A 600 -17.74 -22.09 -12.59
N GLY A 601 -16.98 -21.79 -13.63
CA GLY A 601 -17.27 -20.72 -14.58
C GLY A 601 -18.04 -21.17 -15.82
N TYR A 602 -19.03 -20.38 -16.20
CA TYR A 602 -19.85 -20.62 -17.39
C TYR A 602 -19.92 -19.31 -18.20
N GLY A 603 -19.41 -19.35 -19.43
CA GLY A 603 -19.56 -18.24 -20.37
C GLY A 603 -20.98 -18.19 -20.92
N LEU A 604 -21.59 -17.01 -20.86
CA LEU A 604 -22.91 -16.72 -21.44
C LEU A 604 -22.72 -16.12 -22.84
N PHE A 605 -23.44 -16.63 -23.84
CA PHE A 605 -23.32 -16.22 -25.24
C PHE A 605 -24.60 -15.57 -25.73
N HIS A 606 -24.47 -14.61 -26.64
CA HIS A 606 -25.60 -14.04 -27.38
C HIS A 606 -25.67 -14.70 -28.76
N TYR A 607 -26.69 -15.53 -29.02
CA TYR A 607 -26.89 -16.10 -30.35
C TYR A 607 -27.77 -15.17 -31.20
N ALA A 608 -27.14 -14.19 -31.83
CA ALA A 608 -27.76 -13.01 -32.45
C ALA A 608 -28.77 -13.32 -33.58
N THR A 609 -28.81 -14.54 -34.12
CA THR A 609 -29.79 -14.99 -35.11
C THR A 609 -31.12 -15.44 -34.50
N SER A 610 -31.18 -15.70 -33.19
CA SER A 610 -32.40 -16.13 -32.49
C SER A 610 -32.75 -15.32 -31.25
N GLU A 611 -31.80 -14.57 -30.69
CA GLU A 611 -31.97 -13.79 -29.46
C GLU A 611 -31.88 -12.28 -29.73
N PRO A 612 -32.77 -11.45 -29.17
CA PRO A 612 -32.73 -9.99 -29.36
C PRO A 612 -31.53 -9.33 -28.68
N LYS A 613 -31.23 -8.06 -29.03
CA LYS A 613 -30.32 -7.20 -28.25
C LYS A 613 -30.72 -7.20 -26.77
N LEU A 614 -29.74 -7.16 -25.88
CA LEU A 614 -29.97 -7.34 -24.44
C LEU A 614 -30.62 -6.10 -23.82
N ASN A 615 -31.76 -6.27 -23.15
CA ASN A 615 -32.40 -5.21 -22.38
C ASN A 615 -31.90 -5.26 -20.92
N LEU A 616 -31.00 -4.34 -20.57
CA LEU A 616 -30.35 -4.27 -19.25
C LEU A 616 -31.33 -3.94 -18.10
N SER A 617 -32.51 -3.40 -18.43
CA SER A 617 -33.62 -3.13 -17.49
C SER A 617 -34.43 -4.38 -17.14
N GLN A 618 -34.16 -5.53 -17.77
CA GLN A 618 -34.80 -6.81 -17.51
C GLN A 618 -33.78 -7.85 -16.99
N PRO A 619 -34.21 -8.96 -16.37
CA PRO A 619 -33.30 -10.04 -15.97
C PRO A 619 -32.56 -10.64 -17.17
N ILE A 620 -31.27 -10.97 -17.03
CA ILE A 620 -30.44 -11.44 -18.14
C ILE A 620 -30.78 -12.88 -18.54
N MET A 621 -30.91 -13.81 -17.59
CA MET A 621 -31.05 -15.25 -17.89
C MET A 621 -32.24 -15.60 -18.81
N PRO A 622 -33.45 -14.99 -18.67
CA PRO A 622 -34.55 -15.21 -19.62
C PRO A 622 -34.31 -14.66 -21.03
N GLN A 623 -33.32 -13.78 -21.21
CA GLN A 623 -32.94 -13.19 -22.51
C GLN A 623 -31.73 -13.90 -23.15
N ARG A 624 -31.02 -14.75 -22.40
CA ARG A 624 -29.77 -15.40 -22.82
C ARG A 624 -29.79 -16.86 -22.40
N ASN A 625 -30.25 -17.69 -23.33
CA ASN A 625 -30.45 -19.12 -23.15
C ASN A 625 -29.14 -19.89 -23.36
N PHE A 626 -28.17 -19.30 -24.08
CA PHE A 626 -26.98 -19.97 -24.59
C PHE A 626 -25.76 -19.80 -23.70
N TRP A 627 -25.13 -20.91 -23.29
CA TRP A 627 -23.97 -20.89 -22.41
C TRP A 627 -23.08 -22.14 -22.57
N SER A 628 -21.83 -22.07 -22.10
CA SER A 628 -20.89 -23.19 -22.04
C SER A 628 -20.01 -23.08 -20.80
N LYS A 629 -19.62 -24.21 -20.20
CA LYS A 629 -18.50 -24.22 -19.25
C LYS A 629 -17.22 -23.75 -19.96
N ASP A 630 -16.39 -22.97 -19.27
CA ASP A 630 -14.99 -22.74 -19.62
C ASP A 630 -14.13 -22.83 -18.34
N ASN A 631 -13.11 -23.69 -18.36
CA ASN A 631 -12.22 -23.90 -17.21
C ASN A 631 -11.35 -22.65 -16.89
N MET A 632 -11.22 -21.70 -17.82
CA MET A 632 -10.59 -20.40 -17.56
C MET A 632 -11.47 -19.49 -16.67
N TYR A 633 -12.78 -19.68 -16.68
CA TYR A 633 -13.69 -18.93 -15.81
C TYR A 633 -13.87 -19.59 -14.42
N ASP A 634 -13.28 -20.76 -14.18
CA ASP A 634 -13.15 -21.28 -12.81
C ASP A 634 -12.13 -20.40 -12.05
N LYS A 635 -12.56 -19.62 -11.05
CA LYS A 635 -11.70 -18.67 -10.28
C LYS A 635 -11.85 -18.85 -8.76
N PRO A 636 -10.83 -18.61 -7.92
CA PRO A 636 -10.98 -18.54 -6.47
C PRO A 636 -11.53 -17.16 -6.09
N LEU A 637 -12.80 -17.12 -5.68
CA LEU A 637 -13.56 -15.87 -5.55
C LEU A 637 -14.04 -15.58 -4.12
N LEU A 638 -14.31 -16.60 -3.29
CA LEU A 638 -14.65 -16.43 -1.87
C LEU A 638 -13.47 -16.89 -0.99
N ILE A 639 -13.03 -16.05 -0.05
CA ILE A 639 -11.85 -16.31 0.81
C ILE A 639 -12.09 -15.93 2.28
N SER A 640 -11.40 -16.60 3.20
CA SER A 640 -11.31 -16.25 4.63
C SER A 640 -9.87 -16.04 5.13
N LYS A 641 -8.90 -15.94 4.22
CA LYS A 641 -7.48 -15.69 4.51
C LYS A 641 -6.78 -14.98 3.35
N GLU A 642 -5.63 -14.36 3.61
CA GLU A 642 -4.83 -13.74 2.55
C GLU A 642 -4.36 -14.80 1.54
N ILE A 643 -4.49 -14.50 0.25
CA ILE A 643 -4.02 -15.33 -0.86
C ILE A 643 -3.36 -14.46 -1.95
N HIS A 644 -2.49 -15.07 -2.73
CA HIS A 644 -1.85 -14.48 -3.89
C HIS A 644 -2.51 -15.02 -5.17
N TRP A 645 -3.34 -14.20 -5.83
CA TRP A 645 -3.97 -14.56 -7.10
C TRP A 645 -2.94 -14.66 -8.23
N THR A 646 -3.26 -15.47 -9.25
CA THR A 646 -2.51 -15.53 -10.51
C THR A 646 -3.09 -14.55 -11.54
N VAL A 647 -2.37 -14.33 -12.65
CA VAL A 647 -2.86 -13.53 -13.79
C VAL A 647 -4.24 -14.00 -14.26
N GLY A 648 -5.13 -13.04 -14.55
CA GLY A 648 -6.54 -13.26 -14.90
C GLY A 648 -7.39 -13.81 -13.76
N PHE A 649 -6.89 -13.79 -12.52
CA PHE A 649 -7.52 -14.36 -11.32
C PHE A 649 -7.85 -15.87 -11.44
N HIS A 650 -7.31 -16.58 -12.43
CA HIS A 650 -7.63 -17.99 -12.74
C HIS A 650 -7.18 -19.00 -11.66
N GLY A 651 -6.51 -18.57 -10.60
CA GLY A 651 -5.94 -19.41 -9.55
C GLY A 651 -5.27 -18.60 -8.44
N CYS A 652 -4.68 -19.29 -7.48
CA CYS A 652 -3.89 -18.72 -6.38
C CYS A 652 -2.64 -19.59 -6.12
N LYS A 653 -1.61 -19.01 -5.49
CA LYS A 653 -0.34 -19.73 -5.17
C LYS A 653 -0.48 -20.65 -3.96
N GLU A 654 -1.30 -20.25 -3.00
CA GLU A 654 -1.64 -21.03 -1.82
C GLU A 654 -2.44 -22.24 -2.27
N ASN A 655 -2.10 -23.42 -1.75
CA ASN A 655 -2.90 -24.61 -1.97
C ASN A 655 -4.30 -24.41 -1.36
N ALA A 656 -5.26 -24.00 -2.19
CA ALA A 656 -6.66 -24.21 -1.92
C ALA A 656 -6.85 -25.72 -1.66
N THR A 657 -7.36 -26.07 -0.49
CA THR A 657 -7.40 -27.45 -0.01
C THR A 657 -8.29 -28.29 -0.90
N ARG A 658 -7.67 -29.04 -1.83
CA ARG A 658 -8.29 -30.22 -2.43
C ARG A 658 -8.53 -31.24 -1.32
N HIS A 659 -9.70 -31.17 -0.69
CA HIS A 659 -10.28 -32.37 -0.11
C HIS A 659 -10.56 -33.32 -1.27
N ALA A 660 -9.72 -34.34 -1.38
CA ALA A 660 -9.74 -35.28 -2.49
C ALA A 660 -10.99 -36.16 -2.42
N ILE A 661 -11.51 -36.47 -3.60
CA ILE A 661 -11.93 -37.83 -3.89
C ILE A 661 -11.05 -38.26 -5.08
N ASP A 662 -9.96 -38.93 -4.71
CA ASP A 662 -9.08 -39.86 -5.44
C ASP A 662 -8.51 -39.54 -6.84
N ASP A 663 -7.29 -40.02 -7.06
CA ASP A 663 -6.51 -39.83 -8.29
C ASP A 663 -7.05 -40.69 -9.45
N CYS A 664 -7.80 -40.07 -10.37
CA CYS A 664 -8.02 -40.61 -11.71
C CYS A 664 -8.02 -39.55 -12.82
N LEU A 665 -6.93 -39.53 -13.59
CA LEU A 665 -6.93 -39.08 -14.99
C LEU A 665 -6.95 -40.32 -15.90
N PRO A 666 -7.78 -40.36 -16.96
CA PRO A 666 -9.13 -39.79 -17.03
C PRO A 666 -10.20 -40.74 -17.66
N GLN A 667 -11.48 -40.39 -17.47
CA GLN A 667 -12.66 -40.75 -18.31
C GLN A 667 -13.41 -42.09 -18.02
N VAL A 668 -14.77 -41.97 -18.05
CA VAL A 668 -15.85 -42.99 -18.13
C VAL A 668 -16.37 -43.64 -16.82
N ASP A 669 -17.51 -43.11 -16.35
CA ASP A 669 -18.71 -43.72 -15.70
C ASP A 669 -18.58 -44.90 -14.69
N ALA A 670 -19.30 -44.92 -13.55
CA ALA A 670 -20.77 -44.87 -13.54
C ALA A 670 -21.47 -44.51 -12.20
N THR A 671 -22.27 -43.42 -12.25
CA THR A 671 -23.62 -43.25 -11.63
C THR A 671 -23.82 -43.23 -10.09
N PRO A 672 -24.93 -42.63 -9.56
CA PRO A 672 -26.07 -42.01 -10.26
C PRO A 672 -26.35 -40.52 -9.95
N ALA A 673 -26.85 -39.83 -10.99
CA ALA A 673 -27.86 -38.77 -10.94
C ALA A 673 -27.77 -37.62 -9.90
N LEU A 674 -26.95 -36.61 -10.22
CA LEU A 674 -27.45 -35.22 -10.23
C LEU A 674 -26.79 -34.52 -11.43
N GLY A 675 -27.61 -34.00 -12.36
CA GLY A 675 -27.16 -33.70 -13.72
C GLY A 675 -26.13 -32.58 -13.79
N GLY A 676 -24.89 -32.92 -14.15
CA GLY A 676 -23.93 -31.94 -14.64
C GLY A 676 -24.49 -31.30 -15.91
N ILE A 677 -24.85 -30.02 -15.83
CA ILE A 677 -25.59 -29.36 -16.91
C ILE A 677 -24.69 -29.29 -18.16
N ALA A 678 -25.14 -29.90 -19.26
CA ALA A 678 -24.44 -29.86 -20.54
C ALA A 678 -24.70 -28.54 -21.26
N SER A 679 -23.68 -27.99 -21.93
CA SER A 679 -23.81 -26.80 -22.80
C SER A 679 -24.88 -27.04 -23.86
N ASN A 680 -25.79 -26.10 -24.06
CA ASN A 680 -26.90 -26.23 -25.02
C ASN A 680 -26.49 -25.96 -26.49
N PHE A 681 -25.23 -26.23 -26.83
CA PHE A 681 -24.69 -26.19 -28.19
C PHE A 681 -24.09 -27.54 -28.57
N ILE A 682 -24.30 -27.93 -29.83
CA ILE A 682 -23.66 -29.09 -30.47
C ILE A 682 -22.43 -28.59 -31.25
N ARG A 683 -21.34 -29.36 -31.24
CA ARG A 683 -20.14 -29.07 -32.03
C ARG A 683 -20.01 -30.06 -33.19
N THR A 684 -19.83 -29.59 -34.43
CA THR A 684 -19.65 -30.41 -35.64
C THR A 684 -18.23 -30.27 -36.20
N SER A 685 -17.57 -31.38 -36.54
CA SER A 685 -16.15 -31.39 -36.95
C SER A 685 -15.98 -31.31 -38.46
N THR A 686 -15.09 -30.43 -38.92
CA THR A 686 -14.81 -30.16 -40.35
C THR A 686 -13.32 -30.22 -40.60
N HIS A 687 -12.88 -31.07 -41.54
CA HIS A 687 -11.50 -31.06 -42.01
C HIS A 687 -11.25 -29.86 -42.93
N VAL A 688 -10.27 -29.03 -42.56
CA VAL A 688 -9.85 -27.85 -43.33
C VAL A 688 -8.43 -28.09 -43.86
N ILE A 689 -8.22 -27.96 -45.17
CA ILE A 689 -6.89 -28.15 -45.77
C ILE A 689 -6.12 -26.83 -45.70
N ILE A 690 -5.10 -26.76 -44.85
CA ILE A 690 -4.27 -25.56 -44.71
C ILE A 690 -3.16 -25.59 -45.78
N HIS A 691 -3.32 -24.75 -46.80
CA HIS A 691 -2.36 -24.61 -47.88
C HIS A 691 -1.19 -23.69 -47.50
N ASN A 692 0.02 -24.01 -47.96
CA ASN A 692 1.17 -23.11 -47.85
C ASN A 692 1.11 -22.06 -48.98
N LEU A 693 0.73 -20.84 -48.63
CA LEU A 693 0.57 -19.71 -49.56
C LEU A 693 1.88 -18.97 -49.90
N ARG A 694 3.03 -19.41 -49.36
CA ARG A 694 4.32 -18.73 -49.58
C ARG A 694 4.75 -18.79 -51.04
N GLY A 695 4.97 -17.64 -51.67
CA GLY A 695 5.23 -17.53 -53.11
C GLY A 695 3.98 -17.76 -53.98
N LYS A 696 2.79 -17.70 -53.38
CA LYS A 696 1.46 -17.86 -53.98
C LYS A 696 0.44 -16.87 -53.40
N GLU A 697 0.92 -15.81 -52.76
CA GLU A 697 0.10 -14.80 -52.08
C GLU A 697 -0.88 -14.10 -53.04
N ASN A 698 -0.53 -14.04 -54.33
CA ASN A 698 -1.35 -13.46 -55.40
C ASN A 698 -2.42 -14.42 -55.96
N SER A 699 -2.48 -15.69 -55.52
CA SER A 699 -3.41 -16.69 -56.07
C SER A 699 -4.60 -17.01 -55.16
N VAL A 700 -4.85 -16.20 -54.13
CA VAL A 700 -6.01 -16.29 -53.24
C VAL A 700 -6.45 -14.90 -52.78
N GLU A 701 -7.75 -14.69 -52.65
CA GLU A 701 -8.30 -13.56 -51.89
C GLU A 701 -8.50 -13.97 -50.42
N ILE A 702 -8.16 -13.07 -49.49
CA ILE A 702 -8.26 -13.33 -48.05
C ILE A 702 -9.73 -13.38 -47.63
N ASP A 703 -10.55 -12.51 -48.22
CA ASP A 703 -11.96 -12.28 -47.87
C ASP A 703 -12.89 -13.43 -48.32
N THR A 704 -12.40 -14.32 -49.22
CA THR A 704 -13.12 -15.51 -49.72
C THR A 704 -12.46 -16.84 -49.37
N ASN A 705 -11.16 -16.87 -49.04
CA ASN A 705 -10.41 -18.11 -48.78
C ASN A 705 -9.73 -18.16 -47.38
N GLY A 706 -9.93 -17.15 -46.55
CA GLY A 706 -9.45 -17.10 -45.16
C GLY A 706 -10.53 -17.47 -44.15
N PHE A 707 -10.11 -18.01 -43.00
CA PHE A 707 -10.94 -18.12 -41.80
C PHE A 707 -10.31 -17.29 -40.70
N GLU A 708 -11.02 -16.27 -40.21
CA GLU A 708 -10.58 -15.46 -39.06
C GLU A 708 -11.32 -15.88 -37.80
N ILE A 709 -10.60 -15.96 -36.67
CA ILE A 709 -11.20 -16.17 -35.34
C ILE A 709 -10.90 -14.93 -34.49
N ILE A 710 -11.74 -13.92 -34.61
CA ILE A 710 -11.67 -12.72 -33.77
C ILE A 710 -12.26 -13.07 -32.40
N LYS A 711 -11.43 -13.08 -31.34
CA LYS A 711 -11.95 -13.03 -29.96
C LYS A 711 -12.32 -11.58 -29.63
N TYR A 712 -13.53 -11.19 -30.02
CA TYR A 712 -14.06 -9.85 -29.82
C TYR A 712 -14.56 -9.68 -28.37
N ASN A 713 -13.86 -8.87 -27.57
CA ASN A 713 -14.24 -8.53 -26.19
C ASN A 713 -14.93 -7.13 -26.11
N GLY A 714 -15.67 -6.71 -27.15
CA GLY A 714 -16.32 -5.39 -27.21
C GLY A 714 -17.84 -5.43 -27.00
N ASN A 715 -18.45 -4.28 -26.71
CA ASN A 715 -19.90 -4.14 -26.58
C ASN A 715 -20.61 -4.04 -27.94
N ILE A 716 -21.39 -5.05 -28.30
CA ILE A 716 -22.05 -5.20 -29.63
C ILE A 716 -23.38 -4.41 -29.71
N HIS A 717 -23.43 -3.16 -29.24
CA HIS A 717 -24.72 -2.45 -29.06
C HIS A 717 -24.94 -1.19 -29.89
N ASP A 718 -23.89 -0.50 -30.34
CA ASP A 718 -24.04 0.49 -31.42
C ASP A 718 -24.36 -0.20 -32.76
N GLY A 719 -25.17 0.45 -33.59
CA GLY A 719 -25.50 -0.03 -34.93
C GLY A 719 -24.50 0.51 -35.95
N PHE A 720 -24.06 -0.35 -36.88
CA PHE A 720 -23.30 0.10 -38.05
C PHE A 720 -24.29 0.55 -39.13
N ASP A 721 -24.57 1.84 -39.21
CA ASP A 721 -25.05 2.46 -40.45
C ASP A 721 -23.89 2.58 -41.46
N ASN A 722 -24.22 2.58 -42.75
CA ASN A 722 -23.28 2.28 -43.83
C ASN A 722 -22.16 3.32 -44.05
N ASP A 723 -21.05 2.85 -44.62
CA ASP A 723 -20.07 3.62 -45.42
C ASP A 723 -19.38 4.83 -44.77
N ILE A 724 -19.15 4.83 -43.45
CA ILE A 724 -18.28 5.83 -42.79
C ILE A 724 -17.10 5.18 -42.05
N VAL A 725 -15.89 5.57 -42.46
CA VAL A 725 -14.60 5.12 -41.91
C VAL A 725 -14.47 5.39 -40.40
N MET A 726 -13.89 4.42 -39.68
CA MET A 726 -13.61 4.39 -38.24
C MET A 726 -13.09 5.69 -37.61
N LYS A 727 -13.99 6.58 -37.17
CA LYS A 727 -13.69 7.74 -36.32
C LYS A 727 -13.47 7.35 -34.86
N ASN A 728 -12.46 6.53 -34.56
CA ASN A 728 -12.04 6.27 -33.17
C ASN A 728 -10.52 6.00 -32.99
N CYS A 729 -9.69 6.74 -33.74
CA CYS A 729 -8.24 6.78 -33.51
C CYS A 729 -7.71 8.23 -33.54
N SER A 730 -8.25 9.08 -32.66
CA SER A 730 -7.99 10.53 -32.60
C SER A 730 -6.56 10.92 -32.19
N PHE A 731 -5.77 9.97 -31.69
CA PHE A 731 -4.42 10.22 -31.17
C PHE A 731 -3.30 10.19 -32.22
N THR A 732 -3.54 9.55 -33.37
CA THR A 732 -2.50 9.25 -34.37
C THR A 732 -2.16 10.43 -35.30
N PRO A 733 -3.13 11.15 -35.91
CA PRO A 733 -2.83 12.20 -36.89
C PRO A 733 -1.97 13.34 -36.32
N LYS A 734 -2.32 13.84 -35.13
CA LYS A 734 -1.58 14.91 -34.43
C LYS A 734 -0.13 14.56 -34.10
N ARG A 735 0.23 13.27 -34.03
CA ARG A 735 1.57 12.80 -33.63
C ARG A 735 2.45 12.40 -34.83
N LEU A 736 1.84 12.17 -36.00
CA LEU A 736 2.54 11.81 -37.24
C LEU A 736 2.59 12.95 -38.28
N GLY A 737 1.81 14.03 -38.08
CA GLY A 737 1.68 15.11 -39.07
C GLY A 737 0.90 14.71 -40.33
N ALA A 738 0.32 13.51 -40.36
CA ALA A 738 -0.35 12.95 -41.53
C ALA A 738 -1.77 13.53 -41.71
N SER A 739 -2.08 13.93 -42.94
CA SER A 739 -3.41 14.42 -43.35
C SER A 739 -4.48 13.32 -43.41
N CYS A 740 -4.07 12.05 -43.54
CA CYS A 740 -4.93 10.88 -43.46
C CYS A 740 -4.15 9.71 -42.83
N VAL A 741 -4.85 8.80 -42.16
CA VAL A 741 -4.28 7.57 -41.57
C VAL A 741 -5.19 6.42 -41.96
N ILE A 742 -4.63 5.39 -42.60
CA ILE A 742 -5.37 4.29 -43.21
C ILE A 742 -4.77 2.98 -42.72
N ILE A 743 -5.59 2.16 -42.06
CA ILE A 743 -5.19 0.90 -41.44
C ILE A 743 -5.64 -0.24 -42.36
N PHE A 744 -4.75 -1.19 -42.65
CA PHE A 744 -5.03 -2.34 -43.50
C PHE A 744 -4.39 -3.61 -42.93
N ASN A 745 -4.97 -4.78 -43.26
CA ASN A 745 -4.57 -6.05 -42.66
C ASN A 745 -3.15 -6.47 -43.08
N HIS A 746 -2.35 -6.86 -42.08
CA HIS A 746 -0.95 -7.27 -42.23
C HIS A 746 -0.79 -8.78 -42.07
N VAL A 747 0.13 -9.39 -42.84
CA VAL A 747 0.56 -10.77 -42.61
C VAL A 747 1.47 -10.81 -41.38
N SER A 748 0.89 -11.18 -40.24
CA SER A 748 1.61 -11.41 -38.98
C SER A 748 2.22 -12.81 -38.95
N ARG A 749 3.38 -12.95 -38.30
CA ARG A 749 4.02 -14.24 -38.04
C ARG A 749 4.09 -14.51 -36.54
N PHE A 750 3.70 -15.72 -36.13
CA PHE A 750 3.79 -16.19 -34.75
C PHE A 750 4.15 -17.69 -34.73
N ARG A 751 5.01 -18.11 -33.81
CA ARG A 751 5.36 -19.52 -33.56
C ARG A 751 5.90 -19.68 -32.14
N ALA A 752 5.52 -20.76 -31.46
CA ALA A 752 6.16 -21.15 -30.21
C ALA A 752 7.61 -21.63 -30.41
N VAL A 753 8.37 -21.63 -29.30
CA VAL A 753 9.80 -21.97 -29.08
C VAL A 753 10.54 -22.68 -30.25
N PRO A 754 11.71 -22.17 -30.69
CA PRO A 754 12.58 -22.84 -31.68
C PRO A 754 12.96 -24.27 -31.29
N ARG A 755 13.23 -25.12 -32.29
CA ARG A 755 13.69 -26.49 -32.07
C ARG A 755 15.20 -26.60 -32.33
N SER A 756 15.86 -27.55 -31.66
CA SER A 756 17.28 -27.88 -31.86
C SER A 756 17.63 -28.36 -33.29
N THR A 757 16.65 -28.56 -34.15
CA THR A 757 16.78 -28.92 -35.57
C THR A 757 16.62 -27.73 -36.53
N ASP A 758 16.28 -26.53 -36.04
CA ASP A 758 16.07 -25.37 -36.90
C ASP A 758 17.44 -24.78 -37.30
N GLN A 759 17.77 -24.78 -38.60
CA GLN A 759 18.99 -24.17 -39.14
C GLN A 759 18.77 -22.69 -39.47
N PHE A 760 19.64 -21.83 -38.92
CA PHE A 760 19.70 -20.40 -39.24
C PHE A 760 20.63 -20.19 -40.45
N ASP A 761 20.18 -19.38 -41.41
CA ASP A 761 20.79 -19.17 -42.73
C ASP A 761 20.50 -17.70 -43.12
N GLU A 762 21.52 -16.98 -43.56
CA GLU A 762 21.43 -15.56 -43.96
C GLU A 762 20.35 -15.31 -45.01
N ASN A 763 20.05 -16.33 -45.83
CA ASN A 763 19.03 -16.30 -46.88
C ASN A 763 17.60 -16.59 -46.37
N ARG A 764 17.40 -16.74 -45.05
CA ARG A 764 16.11 -17.13 -44.44
C ARG A 764 15.73 -16.22 -43.27
N LYS A 765 14.52 -15.63 -43.36
CA LYS A 765 13.95 -14.82 -42.25
C LYS A 765 13.73 -15.69 -41.00
N ASN A 766 14.44 -15.36 -39.93
CA ASN A 766 14.43 -16.05 -38.63
C ASN A 766 13.04 -16.10 -37.96
N PRO A 767 12.81 -17.06 -37.03
CA PRO A 767 11.62 -17.06 -36.18
C PRO A 767 11.63 -15.88 -35.20
N VAL A 768 10.43 -15.44 -34.79
CA VAL A 768 10.20 -14.28 -33.92
C VAL A 768 9.18 -14.66 -32.83
N HIS A 769 9.45 -14.23 -31.60
CA HIS A 769 8.68 -14.62 -30.41
C HIS A 769 7.37 -13.84 -30.23
N PHE A 770 7.24 -12.68 -30.88
CA PHE A 770 6.05 -11.81 -30.85
C PHE A 770 5.45 -11.66 -32.25
N ALA A 771 4.21 -11.18 -32.33
CA ALA A 771 3.48 -11.03 -33.59
C ALA A 771 4.13 -9.95 -34.47
N HIS A 772 4.87 -10.38 -35.49
CA HIS A 772 5.70 -9.49 -36.30
C HIS A 772 5.10 -9.32 -37.71
N VAL A 773 4.87 -8.06 -38.12
CA VAL A 773 4.39 -7.67 -39.46
C VAL A 773 5.49 -7.90 -40.49
N ASN A 774 5.18 -8.64 -41.57
CA ASN A 774 6.22 -9.07 -42.52
C ASN A 774 5.94 -8.68 -43.99
N ASN A 775 5.78 -7.38 -44.24
CA ASN A 775 5.74 -6.82 -45.60
C ASN A 775 7.15 -6.40 -46.04
N ASP A 776 7.52 -6.71 -47.28
CA ASP A 776 8.56 -5.97 -48.02
C ASP A 776 7.96 -4.68 -48.65
N PRO A 777 8.79 -3.72 -49.10
CA PRO A 777 8.28 -2.47 -49.66
C PRO A 777 7.38 -2.65 -50.90
N PRO A 778 7.66 -3.56 -51.86
CA PRO A 778 6.73 -3.89 -52.94
C PRO A 778 5.36 -4.39 -52.45
N GLY A 779 5.33 -5.35 -51.52
CA GLY A 779 4.09 -5.91 -50.97
C GLY A 779 3.27 -4.86 -50.19
N ALA A 780 3.93 -4.00 -49.42
CA ALA A 780 3.27 -2.87 -48.76
C ALA A 780 2.67 -1.89 -49.79
N ARG A 781 3.44 -1.53 -50.83
CA ARG A 781 2.99 -0.63 -51.90
C ARG A 781 1.78 -1.17 -52.66
N LEU A 782 1.78 -2.47 -52.96
CA LEU A 782 0.66 -3.13 -53.65
C LEU A 782 -0.62 -3.12 -52.79
N LYS A 783 -0.50 -3.31 -51.47
CA LYS A 783 -1.65 -3.29 -50.56
C LYS A 783 -2.29 -1.90 -50.47
N VAL A 784 -1.48 -0.83 -50.46
CA VAL A 784 -1.98 0.55 -50.50
C VAL A 784 -2.64 0.87 -51.85
N LEU A 785 -2.10 0.37 -52.97
CA LEU A 785 -2.73 0.48 -54.30
C LEU A 785 -4.10 -0.23 -54.36
N GLN A 786 -4.25 -1.39 -53.73
CA GLN A 786 -5.54 -2.11 -53.65
C GLN A 786 -6.60 -1.33 -52.85
N VAL A 787 -6.20 -0.67 -51.75
CA VAL A 787 -7.14 0.00 -50.84
C VAL A 787 -7.54 1.41 -51.33
N LEU A 788 -6.67 2.09 -52.09
CA LEU A 788 -6.88 3.49 -52.52
C LEU A 788 -7.11 3.69 -54.02
N GLY A 789 -6.96 2.64 -54.82
CA GLY A 789 -6.93 2.74 -56.28
C GLY A 789 -5.62 3.34 -56.82
N ALA A 790 -5.40 3.19 -58.12
CA ALA A 790 -4.18 3.66 -58.77
C ALA A 790 -4.10 5.20 -58.87
N GLU A 791 -5.23 5.89 -58.98
CA GLU A 791 -5.31 7.33 -59.24
C GLU A 791 -4.95 8.19 -58.01
N ALA A 792 -5.17 7.68 -56.79
CA ALA A 792 -4.80 8.38 -55.55
C ALA A 792 -3.28 8.37 -55.27
N PHE A 793 -2.52 7.49 -55.93
CA PHE A 793 -1.15 7.17 -55.52
C PHE A 793 -0.05 8.26 -55.72
N PRO A 794 -0.14 9.25 -56.64
CA PRO A 794 0.96 10.18 -56.90
C PRO A 794 1.42 11.03 -55.70
N ASN A 795 0.58 11.21 -54.68
CA ASN A 795 0.75 12.24 -53.64
C ASN A 795 1.27 11.73 -52.28
N TYR A 796 1.66 10.45 -52.15
CA TYR A 796 1.96 9.83 -50.84
C TYR A 796 3.37 9.26 -50.73
N GLN A 797 4.15 9.74 -49.75
CA GLN A 797 5.37 9.07 -49.28
C GLN A 797 5.03 7.96 -48.27
N CYS A 798 5.51 6.75 -48.52
CA CYS A 798 5.26 5.59 -47.67
C CYS A 798 6.40 5.39 -46.63
N LEU A 799 6.25 5.99 -45.45
CA LEU A 799 7.17 5.75 -44.32
C LEU A 799 6.78 4.49 -43.56
N ALA A 800 7.60 3.44 -43.67
CA ALA A 800 7.46 2.21 -42.88
C ALA A 800 8.33 2.29 -41.62
N THR A 801 7.70 2.48 -40.45
CA THR A 801 8.38 2.43 -39.15
C THR A 801 8.09 1.11 -38.44
N SER A 802 9.15 0.39 -38.05
CA SER A 802 9.05 -0.85 -37.30
C SER A 802 8.81 -0.55 -35.81
N TRP A 803 7.70 -1.05 -35.27
CA TRP A 803 7.50 -1.18 -33.82
C TRP A 803 7.89 -2.60 -33.38
N SER A 804 8.51 -2.71 -32.20
CA SER A 804 9.06 -3.93 -31.60
C SER A 804 8.29 -4.35 -30.36
#